data_AF-A0A803LHC9-F1
#
_entry.id   AF-A0A803LHC9-F1
#
_cell.length_a   1.000
_cell.length_b   1.000
_cell.length_c   1.000
_cell.angle_alpha   90.00
_cell.angle_beta   90.00
_cell.angle_gamma   90.00
#
_symmetry.space_group_name_H-M   'P 1'
#
loop_
_entity.id
_entity.type
_entity.pdbx_description
1 polymer ?
#
loop_
_entity_poly.entity_id
_entity_poly.type
_entity_poly.pdbx_seq_one_letter_code
_entity_poly.pdbx_strand_id
1 'polypeptide(L)'
;MKNRRKHIQFPGAQQSVCRSAGQWRQPFSGYRGQQPSGDSEIFKIVRKSDDQNRIRIQAPSGLFLQAKTQDLVTADYAGDGGWGDDNPSVFVMSIVRTFHGEFQVTNGYGQEKAPEVMREHWNTFIVEKDFKFISQNGLDAVRIPVGWWIASDPTPPTPFVGGSLQALDNAFTWAEKYDIQVIIDLHAVPGSQNGNEHSGTRDGSIEWGKTDDSVQQSVAAIDFLASRYEKQSSLLAIELLNEPGAPEVSLDTLKDYYQQGYDTVRKYSSSAYVIMSNRLGPMDDGTKIRLKSVTIGKYVCAENGGGTILVANRTSASGWETFKLWRINENTFNLRVSNNQFAGVQASRGSPAVVAVANTPKSSEIFRIVRKSDDKNRVRIQAPNGKDTGSGHCRLCRGWWLGDDNPSVFVMKIVETLQGEFQVTNGYGPDKAPQVMGEHWSTFIVEDDFRFISQNGLNAVRIPIGWWIASDPTPPKPFVGGSLQSLDNAFTWAQKYGVQVIIDLHAAPGAQNGYEHSGTRDGTINWGKSNNTIYIQQTVAVIDFLTSRYAKFPNLLAVELLNEPLAPVVTVDTLKKYYKAGYDAVRKHSSSAYVMMNNRLKQPMDPRELFPLASALQLTVIDVHYYSIYDVNSMSVKHNLDFIYHNRSSELAYVTTSNGPLTFVGK
;
A
#
# COMPACT_ATOMS: atom_id res chain seq x y z
N MET A 1 -10.53 22.74 76.86
CA MET A 1 -11.80 23.05 76.18
C MET A 1 -11.60 22.92 74.67
N LYS A 2 -12.62 22.39 73.99
CA LYS A 2 -12.56 21.75 72.68
C LYS A 2 -12.09 22.66 71.52
N ASN A 3 -11.43 21.96 70.59
CA ASN A 3 -11.25 22.21 69.16
C ASN A 3 -10.28 23.30 68.70
N ARG A 4 -9.07 22.85 68.31
CA ARG A 4 -8.36 23.30 67.10
C ARG A 4 -7.19 22.35 66.76
N ARG A 5 -6.87 22.30 65.44
CA ARG A 5 -5.64 21.81 64.78
C ARG A 5 -5.58 20.28 64.53
N LYS A 6 -5.01 19.74 63.44
CA LYS A 6 -4.14 20.27 62.36
C LYS A 6 -4.06 19.19 61.25
N HIS A 7 -3.61 19.61 60.06
CA HIS A 7 -3.04 18.78 58.98
C HIS A 7 -2.05 17.69 59.46
N ILE A 8 -1.89 16.60 58.68
CA ILE A 8 -0.61 16.07 58.15
C ILE A 8 -0.87 14.93 57.13
N GLN A 9 0.02 14.87 56.14
CA GLN A 9 0.18 13.95 55.01
C GLN A 9 0.94 12.64 55.34
N PHE A 10 0.59 11.56 54.61
CA PHE A 10 1.41 10.40 54.12
C PHE A 10 2.20 9.53 55.14
N PRO A 11 2.76 8.32 54.82
CA PRO A 11 2.71 7.44 53.62
C PRO A 11 2.52 5.91 53.93
N GLY A 12 2.49 5.05 52.90
CA GLY A 12 3.28 3.80 52.90
C GLY A 12 2.65 2.45 53.27
N ALA A 13 2.35 1.67 52.22
CA ALA A 13 2.77 0.28 51.98
C ALA A 13 2.20 -0.93 52.76
N GLN A 14 1.91 -1.95 51.92
CA GLN A 14 1.96 -3.41 52.10
C GLN A 14 0.70 -4.22 52.51
N GLN A 15 0.16 -4.88 51.47
CA GLN A 15 -0.16 -6.32 51.36
C GLN A 15 -0.87 -7.03 52.53
N SER A 16 -2.11 -7.48 52.30
CA SER A 16 -2.38 -8.87 51.90
C SER A 16 -3.88 -9.18 51.83
N VAL A 17 -4.30 -9.68 50.67
CA VAL A 17 -5.22 -10.82 50.44
C VAL A 17 -6.41 -10.99 51.40
N CYS A 18 -7.61 -10.70 50.91
CA CYS A 18 -8.74 -11.63 51.06
C CYS A 18 -9.78 -11.42 49.96
N ARG A 19 -10.11 -12.54 49.29
CA ARG A 19 -11.08 -12.67 48.20
C ARG A 19 -12.49 -12.32 48.66
N SER A 20 -13.24 -11.60 47.84
CA SER A 20 -14.67 -11.88 47.64
C SER A 20 -15.13 -11.34 46.30
N ALA A 21 -15.57 -12.25 45.45
CA ALA A 21 -16.28 -12.02 44.20
C ALA A 21 -17.55 -11.18 44.43
N GLY A 22 -17.86 -10.28 43.51
CA GLY A 22 -19.12 -9.52 43.54
C GLY A 22 -19.20 -8.42 42.50
N GLN A 23 -19.74 -8.78 41.33
CA GLN A 23 -20.56 -7.93 40.45
C GLN A 23 -19.97 -6.57 39.99
N TRP A 24 -19.29 -6.61 38.84
CA TRP A 24 -19.36 -5.50 37.87
C TRP A 24 -20.08 -6.00 36.61
N ARG A 25 -21.41 -6.07 36.68
CA ARG A 25 -22.27 -6.01 35.48
C ARG A 25 -22.80 -4.59 35.39
N GLN A 26 -22.10 -3.74 34.64
CA GLN A 26 -22.68 -2.54 34.05
C GLN A 26 -22.72 -2.80 32.55
N PRO A 27 -23.87 -2.68 31.87
CA PRO A 27 -23.91 -2.77 30.42
C PRO A 27 -23.06 -1.64 29.84
N PHE A 28 -22.26 -1.96 28.81
CA PHE A 28 -21.56 -0.98 27.98
C PHE A 28 -22.58 -0.09 27.23
N SER A 29 -23.18 0.89 27.92
CA SER A 29 -23.97 1.96 27.30
C SER A 29 -23.08 3.17 27.11
N GLY A 30 -22.28 3.14 26.04
CA GLY A 30 -21.27 4.17 25.78
C GLY A 30 -21.06 4.47 24.30
N TYR A 31 -21.96 4.06 23.41
CA TYR A 31 -22.01 4.65 22.07
C TYR A 31 -22.86 5.93 22.17
N ARG A 32 -22.22 7.08 22.44
CA ARG A 32 -22.78 8.38 21.99
C ARG A 32 -22.40 8.60 20.53
N GLY A 33 -22.70 7.61 19.68
CA GLY A 33 -22.57 7.73 18.24
C GLY A 33 -23.94 7.97 17.64
N GLN A 34 -24.17 9.22 17.25
CA GLN A 34 -25.29 9.73 16.44
C GLN A 34 -26.68 9.69 17.11
N GLN A 35 -27.34 10.86 17.14
CA GLN A 35 -28.79 10.91 17.35
C GLN A 35 -29.46 9.97 16.33
N PRO A 36 -30.49 9.20 16.71
CA PRO A 36 -31.29 8.50 15.73
C PRO A 36 -31.76 9.54 14.70
N SER A 37 -31.54 9.25 13.42
CA SER A 37 -32.01 10.11 12.35
C SER A 37 -33.50 10.37 12.58
N GLY A 38 -33.89 11.62 12.78
CA GLY A 38 -35.30 11.96 12.89
C GLY A 38 -36.00 11.53 11.60
N ASP A 39 -37.31 11.25 11.66
CA ASP A 39 -38.07 10.82 10.47
C ASP A 39 -37.82 11.72 9.26
N SER A 40 -37.50 13.00 9.47
CA SER A 40 -37.12 14.00 8.45
C SER A 40 -35.86 13.70 7.61
N GLU A 41 -35.05 12.71 7.95
CA GLU A 41 -33.76 12.42 7.29
C GLU A 41 -33.77 11.13 6.45
N ILE A 42 -34.91 10.42 6.38
CA ILE A 42 -35.01 9.11 5.71
C ILE A 42 -35.59 9.26 4.30
N PHE A 43 -34.77 9.02 3.28
CA PHE A 43 -35.20 9.06 1.89
C PHE A 43 -35.34 7.66 1.30
N LYS A 44 -36.35 7.45 0.47
CA LYS A 44 -36.57 6.19 -0.28
C LYS A 44 -36.21 6.37 -1.74
N ILE A 45 -35.30 5.54 -2.23
CA ILE A 45 -35.00 5.46 -3.66
C ILE A 45 -36.05 4.57 -4.33
N VAL A 46 -36.83 5.14 -5.25
CA VAL A 46 -37.77 4.43 -6.11
C VAL A 46 -37.12 4.28 -7.47
N ARG A 47 -37.02 3.06 -7.99
CA ARG A 47 -36.40 2.77 -9.30
C ARG A 47 -37.46 2.48 -10.35
N LYS A 48 -37.21 2.88 -11.60
CA LYS A 48 -38.05 2.48 -12.74
C LYS A 48 -37.88 0.98 -12.98
N SER A 49 -38.97 0.26 -13.23
CA SER A 49 -38.97 -1.21 -13.30
C SER A 49 -38.11 -1.76 -14.45
N ASP A 50 -38.10 -1.10 -15.59
CA ASP A 50 -37.39 -1.47 -16.82
C ASP A 50 -36.07 -0.70 -17.04
N ASP A 51 -35.74 0.29 -16.20
CA ASP A 51 -34.46 1.00 -16.19
C ASP A 51 -34.04 1.34 -14.75
N GLN A 52 -33.26 0.46 -14.15
CA GLN A 52 -32.84 0.59 -12.74
C GLN A 52 -31.91 1.78 -12.47
N ASN A 53 -31.39 2.44 -13.51
CA ASN A 53 -30.59 3.66 -13.38
C ASN A 53 -31.47 4.91 -13.31
N ARG A 54 -32.73 4.85 -13.73
CA ARG A 54 -33.70 5.93 -13.53
C ARG A 54 -34.37 5.79 -12.18
N ILE A 55 -34.21 6.81 -11.35
CA ILE A 55 -34.72 6.83 -9.98
C ILE A 55 -35.55 8.08 -9.69
N ARG A 56 -36.38 7.97 -8.66
CA ARG A 56 -36.93 9.10 -7.89
C ARG A 56 -36.48 8.94 -6.45
N ILE A 57 -36.31 10.05 -5.74
CA ILE A 57 -35.96 10.03 -4.32
C ILE A 57 -37.16 10.60 -3.56
N GLN A 58 -37.84 9.76 -2.80
CA GLN A 58 -38.98 10.13 -1.98
C GLN A 58 -38.50 10.60 -0.61
N ALA A 59 -38.90 11.79 -0.21
CA ALA A 59 -38.66 12.35 1.10
C ALA A 59 -39.61 11.73 2.14
N PRO A 60 -39.32 11.89 3.43
CA PRO A 60 -40.19 11.43 4.53
C PRO A 60 -41.61 11.96 4.46
N SER A 61 -41.81 13.14 3.88
CA SER A 61 -43.13 13.74 3.63
C SER A 61 -44.00 12.94 2.64
N GLY A 62 -43.42 11.92 1.98
CA GLY A 62 -44.05 11.18 0.88
C GLY A 62 -43.91 11.86 -0.48
N LEU A 63 -43.43 13.12 -0.52
CA LEU A 63 -43.17 13.87 -1.75
C LEU A 63 -41.80 13.52 -2.32
N PHE A 64 -41.62 13.69 -3.63
CA PHE A 64 -40.36 13.45 -4.31
C PHE A 64 -39.48 14.69 -4.34
N LEU A 65 -38.16 14.44 -4.34
CA LEU A 65 -37.17 15.42 -4.74
C LEU A 65 -37.42 15.82 -6.19
N GLN A 66 -37.30 17.12 -6.48
CA GLN A 66 -37.30 17.65 -7.83
C GLN A 66 -36.19 18.69 -8.01
N ALA A 67 -35.52 18.66 -9.16
CA ALA A 67 -34.67 19.75 -9.63
C ALA A 67 -35.58 20.86 -10.17
N LYS A 68 -35.96 21.80 -9.29
CA LYS A 68 -36.92 22.86 -9.60
C LYS A 68 -36.30 23.93 -10.51
N THR A 69 -35.02 24.20 -10.30
CA THR A 69 -34.19 25.04 -11.17
C THR A 69 -32.78 24.44 -11.26
N GLN A 70 -31.87 25.07 -12.02
CA GLN A 70 -30.48 24.64 -12.11
C GLN A 70 -29.74 24.68 -10.75
N ASP A 71 -30.18 25.53 -9.82
CA ASP A 71 -29.51 25.77 -8.55
C ASP A 71 -30.34 25.35 -7.33
N LEU A 72 -31.52 24.73 -7.55
CA LEU A 72 -32.45 24.41 -6.46
C LEU A 72 -33.07 23.03 -6.63
N VAL A 73 -32.87 22.19 -5.61
CA VAL A 73 -33.60 20.94 -5.40
C VAL A 73 -34.57 21.13 -4.23
N THR A 74 -35.82 20.74 -4.43
CA THR A 74 -36.86 20.78 -3.39
C THR A 74 -37.49 19.39 -3.21
N ALA A 75 -38.12 19.13 -2.06
CA ALA A 75 -38.81 17.87 -1.75
C ALA A 75 -40.33 18.08 -1.62
N ASP A 76 -40.93 18.76 -2.60
CA ASP A 76 -42.32 19.22 -2.64
C ASP A 76 -43.12 18.66 -3.83
N TYR A 77 -42.58 17.70 -4.59
CA TYR A 77 -43.22 17.17 -5.80
C TYR A 77 -44.11 15.97 -5.51
N ALA A 78 -45.42 16.08 -5.76
CA ALA A 78 -46.38 15.01 -5.49
C ALA A 78 -46.24 13.77 -6.41
N GLY A 79 -45.57 13.92 -7.56
CA GLY A 79 -45.51 12.87 -8.58
C GLY A 79 -46.68 12.94 -9.56
N ASP A 80 -46.39 12.73 -10.84
CA ASP A 80 -47.35 12.67 -11.96
C ASP A 80 -47.44 11.25 -12.59
N GLY A 81 -46.69 10.28 -12.05
CA GLY A 81 -46.55 8.92 -12.57
C GLY A 81 -45.61 8.74 -13.77
N GLY A 82 -45.09 9.82 -14.37
CA GLY A 82 -44.27 9.77 -15.59
C GLY A 82 -42.75 9.62 -15.33
N TRP A 83 -42.05 8.83 -16.16
CA TRP A 83 -40.60 8.64 -16.05
C TRP A 83 -39.79 9.35 -17.16
N GLY A 84 -40.42 10.32 -17.84
CA GLY A 84 -39.86 11.06 -18.96
C GLY A 84 -38.64 11.91 -18.58
N ASP A 85 -37.84 12.27 -19.59
CA ASP A 85 -36.66 13.14 -19.44
C ASP A 85 -37.01 14.59 -19.07
N ASP A 86 -38.26 14.97 -19.29
CA ASP A 86 -38.85 16.27 -18.95
C ASP A 86 -39.37 16.32 -17.50
N ASN A 87 -39.37 15.19 -16.78
CA ASN A 87 -39.86 15.14 -15.42
C ASN A 87 -38.78 15.58 -14.41
N PRO A 88 -39.00 16.67 -13.65
CA PRO A 88 -37.98 17.23 -12.78
C PRO A 88 -37.66 16.36 -11.55
N SER A 89 -38.46 15.32 -11.27
CA SER A 89 -38.23 14.38 -10.16
C SER A 89 -37.46 13.11 -10.55
N VAL A 90 -37.19 12.92 -11.85
CA VAL A 90 -36.49 11.74 -12.37
C VAL A 90 -35.00 12.04 -12.47
N PHE A 91 -34.19 11.21 -11.82
CA PHE A 91 -32.73 11.30 -11.82
C PHE A 91 -32.13 10.06 -12.48
N VAL A 92 -31.05 10.25 -13.24
CA VAL A 92 -30.20 9.15 -13.69
C VAL A 92 -29.08 8.94 -12.67
N MET A 93 -29.09 7.79 -12.01
CA MET A 93 -28.12 7.43 -10.99
C MET A 93 -26.97 6.61 -11.57
N SER A 94 -25.73 7.01 -11.25
CA SER A 94 -24.52 6.25 -11.51
C SER A 94 -23.89 5.84 -10.18
N ILE A 95 -23.68 4.54 -9.96
CA ILE A 95 -23.00 4.03 -8.77
C ILE A 95 -21.49 4.15 -8.98
N VAL A 96 -20.83 4.97 -8.17
CA VAL A 96 -19.39 5.26 -8.28
C VAL A 96 -18.54 4.25 -7.52
N ARG A 97 -19.05 3.72 -6.40
CA ARG A 97 -18.41 2.70 -5.57
C ARG A 97 -19.48 1.93 -4.79
N THR A 98 -19.23 0.66 -4.54
CA THR A 98 -20.04 -0.20 -3.66
C THR A 98 -19.11 -0.81 -2.61
N PHE A 99 -19.52 -0.79 -1.34
CA PHE A 99 -18.83 -1.48 -0.26
C PHE A 99 -19.48 -2.84 0.00
N HIS A 100 -18.67 -3.85 0.33
CA HIS A 100 -19.12 -5.24 0.49
C HIS A 100 -18.71 -5.84 1.86
N GLY A 101 -18.61 -5.01 2.90
CA GLY A 101 -18.17 -5.43 4.23
C GLY A 101 -19.31 -5.94 5.12
N GLU A 102 -18.96 -6.42 6.32
CA GLU A 102 -19.93 -6.94 7.29
C GLU A 102 -20.98 -5.90 7.68
N PHE A 103 -20.61 -4.61 7.76
CA PHE A 103 -21.57 -3.52 7.96
C PHE A 103 -22.64 -3.52 6.86
N GLN A 104 -22.25 -3.58 5.58
CA GLN A 104 -23.20 -3.53 4.46
C GLN A 104 -24.07 -4.77 4.40
N VAL A 105 -23.51 -5.97 4.67
CA VAL A 105 -24.27 -7.23 4.70
C VAL A 105 -25.30 -7.20 5.82
N THR A 106 -24.89 -6.87 7.04
CA THR A 106 -25.78 -6.90 8.21
C THR A 106 -26.83 -5.79 8.15
N ASN A 107 -26.45 -4.57 7.75
CA ASN A 107 -27.40 -3.48 7.54
C ASN A 107 -28.35 -3.76 6.38
N GLY A 108 -27.87 -4.39 5.31
CA GLY A 108 -28.66 -4.69 4.10
C GLY A 108 -29.72 -5.76 4.32
N TYR A 109 -29.40 -6.84 5.05
CA TYR A 109 -30.37 -7.87 5.42
C TYR A 109 -31.27 -7.47 6.61
N GLY A 110 -30.84 -6.49 7.40
CA GLY A 110 -31.58 -6.01 8.57
C GLY A 110 -31.54 -6.96 9.76
N GLN A 111 -32.07 -6.50 10.90
CA GLN A 111 -31.93 -7.17 12.20
C GLN A 111 -32.54 -8.58 12.27
N GLU A 112 -33.53 -8.89 11.44
CA GLU A 112 -34.19 -10.20 11.43
C GLU A 112 -33.40 -11.25 10.63
N LYS A 113 -32.95 -10.91 9.42
CA LYS A 113 -32.33 -11.86 8.49
C LYS A 113 -30.80 -11.90 8.60
N ALA A 114 -30.16 -10.79 8.98
CA ALA A 114 -28.69 -10.75 9.11
C ALA A 114 -28.14 -11.80 10.09
N PRO A 115 -28.73 -12.06 11.28
CA PRO A 115 -28.22 -13.08 12.18
C PRO A 115 -28.26 -14.50 11.58
N GLU A 116 -29.27 -14.82 10.77
CA GLU A 116 -29.35 -16.12 10.08
C GLU A 116 -28.24 -16.25 9.04
N VAL A 117 -28.07 -15.23 8.19
CA VAL A 117 -27.04 -15.22 7.13
C VAL A 117 -25.63 -15.33 7.72
N MET A 118 -25.34 -14.57 8.78
CA MET A 118 -24.01 -14.58 9.39
C MET A 118 -23.72 -15.89 10.12
N ARG A 119 -24.71 -16.49 10.81
CA ARG A 119 -24.55 -17.81 11.43
C ARG A 119 -24.29 -18.90 10.38
N GLU A 120 -25.01 -18.89 9.26
CA GLU A 120 -24.77 -19.84 8.18
C GLU A 120 -23.35 -19.68 7.62
N HIS A 121 -22.89 -18.45 7.41
CA HIS A 121 -21.53 -18.16 6.97
C HIS A 121 -20.48 -18.71 7.94
N TRP A 122 -20.58 -18.40 9.25
CA TRP A 122 -19.62 -18.89 10.24
C TRP A 122 -19.62 -20.42 10.39
N ASN A 123 -20.75 -21.09 10.14
CA ASN A 123 -20.87 -22.54 10.23
C ASN A 123 -20.36 -23.29 8.99
N THR A 124 -20.18 -22.61 7.85
CA THR A 124 -19.91 -23.28 6.57
C THR A 124 -18.66 -22.77 5.85
N PHE A 125 -18.18 -21.58 6.17
CA PHE A 125 -17.08 -20.95 5.43
C PHE A 125 -15.70 -21.46 5.85
N ILE A 126 -15.41 -21.49 7.16
CA ILE A 126 -14.21 -22.09 7.74
C ILE A 126 -14.65 -23.07 8.82
N VAL A 127 -14.27 -24.33 8.66
CA VAL A 127 -14.67 -25.43 9.54
C VAL A 127 -13.45 -26.25 9.98
N GLU A 128 -13.65 -27.19 10.90
CA GLU A 128 -12.58 -28.07 11.42
C GLU A 128 -11.76 -28.75 10.32
N LYS A 129 -12.41 -29.15 9.20
CA LYS A 129 -11.75 -29.79 8.06
C LYS A 129 -10.66 -28.91 7.45
N ASP A 130 -10.82 -27.59 7.49
CA ASP A 130 -9.84 -26.65 6.95
C ASP A 130 -8.61 -26.57 7.85
N PHE A 131 -8.77 -26.57 9.17
CA PHE A 131 -7.64 -26.68 10.12
C PHE A 131 -6.88 -28.00 9.95
N LYS A 132 -7.61 -29.10 9.78
CA LYS A 132 -6.97 -30.39 9.44
C LYS A 132 -6.16 -30.30 8.15
N PHE A 133 -6.72 -29.68 7.12
CA PHE A 133 -6.05 -29.50 5.83
C PHE A 133 -4.78 -28.64 5.97
N ILE A 134 -4.86 -27.52 6.68
CA ILE A 134 -3.72 -26.61 6.95
C ILE A 134 -2.57 -27.40 7.59
N SER A 135 -2.86 -28.09 8.70
CA SER A 135 -1.88 -28.91 9.44
C SER A 135 -1.27 -30.02 8.57
N GLN A 136 -2.08 -30.73 7.77
CA GLN A 136 -1.60 -31.79 6.88
C GLN A 136 -0.65 -31.32 5.77
N ASN A 137 -0.68 -30.03 5.43
CA ASN A 137 0.22 -29.43 4.45
C ASN A 137 1.46 -28.79 5.10
N GLY A 138 1.68 -28.99 6.40
CA GLY A 138 2.83 -28.46 7.13
C GLY A 138 2.74 -26.97 7.43
N LEU A 139 1.55 -26.36 7.32
CA LEU A 139 1.29 -25.01 7.78
C LEU A 139 0.91 -25.05 9.27
N ASP A 140 1.48 -24.14 10.05
CA ASP A 140 1.48 -24.19 11.51
C ASP A 140 0.78 -22.98 12.17
N ALA A 141 0.28 -22.02 11.40
CA ALA A 141 -0.39 -20.84 11.94
C ALA A 141 -1.54 -20.34 11.07
N VAL A 142 -2.55 -19.73 11.71
CA VAL A 142 -3.63 -18.99 11.07
C VAL A 142 -3.77 -17.59 11.68
N ARG A 143 -4.00 -16.59 10.83
CA ARG A 143 -4.38 -15.23 11.24
C ARG A 143 -5.86 -15.04 11.04
N ILE A 144 -6.59 -14.75 12.12
CA ILE A 144 -8.06 -14.68 12.13
C ILE A 144 -8.49 -13.22 12.36
N PRO A 145 -9.00 -12.54 11.31
CA PRO A 145 -9.57 -11.20 11.42
C PRO A 145 -10.84 -11.19 12.26
N VAL A 146 -10.94 -10.24 13.19
CA VAL A 146 -12.14 -9.98 14.00
C VAL A 146 -12.45 -8.48 14.05
N GLY A 147 -13.74 -8.15 14.14
CA GLY A 147 -14.17 -6.78 14.42
C GLY A 147 -14.36 -6.53 15.92
N TRP A 148 -14.15 -5.29 16.35
CA TRP A 148 -14.28 -4.87 17.77
C TRP A 148 -15.62 -5.24 18.41
N TRP A 149 -16.69 -5.36 17.61
CA TRP A 149 -18.01 -5.77 18.07
C TRP A 149 -18.05 -7.18 18.68
N ILE A 150 -17.05 -8.03 18.38
CA ILE A 150 -16.90 -9.36 18.98
C ILE A 150 -16.82 -9.32 20.51
N ALA A 151 -16.28 -8.23 21.08
CA ALA A 151 -16.18 -8.05 22.53
C ALA A 151 -17.54 -7.78 23.20
N SER A 152 -18.59 -7.53 22.41
CA SER A 152 -19.96 -7.28 22.87
C SER A 152 -20.91 -8.46 22.57
N ASP A 153 -20.40 -9.60 22.13
CA ASP A 153 -21.20 -10.81 21.89
C ASP A 153 -21.92 -11.28 23.17
N PRO A 154 -23.17 -11.79 23.12
CA PRO A 154 -24.03 -12.07 21.96
C PRO A 154 -24.81 -10.87 21.40
N THR A 155 -24.61 -9.66 21.94
CA THR A 155 -25.44 -8.48 21.61
C THR A 155 -24.59 -7.30 21.17
N PRO A 156 -23.90 -7.39 20.01
CA PRO A 156 -23.09 -6.30 19.51
C PRO A 156 -23.95 -5.08 19.09
N PRO A 157 -23.32 -3.90 18.97
CA PRO A 157 -24.00 -2.70 18.46
C PRO A 157 -24.53 -2.89 17.04
N THR A 158 -25.75 -2.39 16.77
CA THR A 158 -26.35 -2.40 15.44
C THR A 158 -25.48 -1.62 14.43
N PRO A 159 -25.32 -2.09 13.18
CA PRO A 159 -26.01 -3.22 12.55
C PRO A 159 -25.35 -4.59 12.75
N PHE A 160 -24.19 -4.67 13.43
CA PHE A 160 -23.50 -5.94 13.64
C PHE A 160 -24.37 -6.94 14.42
N VAL A 161 -24.11 -8.22 14.20
CA VAL A 161 -24.91 -9.33 14.77
C VAL A 161 -24.02 -10.28 15.57
N GLY A 162 -24.59 -10.91 16.60
CA GLY A 162 -23.85 -11.80 17.49
C GLY A 162 -23.67 -13.23 16.95
N GLY A 163 -22.61 -13.91 17.43
CA GLY A 163 -22.24 -15.29 17.12
C GLY A 163 -20.79 -15.48 16.65
N SER A 164 -20.09 -14.40 16.30
CA SER A 164 -18.70 -14.47 15.83
C SER A 164 -17.72 -14.94 16.90
N LEU A 165 -18.00 -14.70 18.19
CA LEU A 165 -17.15 -15.17 19.28
C LEU A 165 -17.11 -16.70 19.37
N GLN A 166 -18.26 -17.36 19.17
CA GLN A 166 -18.34 -18.81 19.15
C GLN A 166 -17.53 -19.40 17.98
N ALA A 167 -17.54 -18.74 16.82
CA ALA A 167 -16.73 -19.16 15.68
C ALA A 167 -15.22 -19.07 15.99
N LEU A 168 -14.79 -18.01 16.68
CA LEU A 168 -13.40 -17.88 17.14
C LEU A 168 -13.04 -18.94 18.19
N ASP A 169 -13.92 -19.24 19.14
CA ASP A 169 -13.71 -20.31 20.12
C ASP A 169 -13.54 -21.69 19.46
N ASN A 170 -14.35 -21.98 18.44
CA ASN A 170 -14.23 -23.19 17.65
C ASN A 170 -12.87 -23.25 16.95
N ALA A 171 -12.42 -22.13 16.36
CA ALA A 171 -11.12 -22.04 15.72
C ALA A 171 -9.97 -22.35 16.69
N PHE A 172 -9.99 -21.80 17.92
CA PHE A 172 -9.00 -22.15 18.95
C PHE A 172 -9.03 -23.63 19.32
N THR A 173 -10.23 -24.22 19.42
CA THR A 173 -10.40 -25.65 19.69
C THR A 173 -9.79 -26.52 18.58
N TRP A 174 -10.03 -26.17 17.32
CA TRP A 174 -9.44 -26.88 16.19
C TRP A 174 -7.94 -26.65 16.09
N ALA A 175 -7.47 -25.44 16.40
CA ALA A 175 -6.06 -25.09 16.41
C ALA A 175 -5.27 -25.95 17.39
N GLU A 176 -5.76 -26.10 18.63
CA GLU A 176 -5.14 -27.00 19.63
C GLU A 176 -5.13 -28.46 19.18
N LYS A 177 -6.21 -28.92 18.53
CA LYS A 177 -6.31 -30.30 18.05
C LYS A 177 -5.32 -30.64 16.94
N TYR A 178 -5.00 -29.66 16.09
CA TYR A 178 -4.18 -29.85 14.88
C TYR A 178 -2.79 -29.20 14.98
N ASP A 179 -2.38 -28.80 16.19
CA ASP A 179 -1.10 -28.14 16.48
C ASP A 179 -0.87 -26.90 15.60
N ILE A 180 -1.93 -26.10 15.45
CA ILE A 180 -1.91 -24.84 14.72
C ILE A 180 -1.94 -23.70 15.75
N GLN A 181 -1.14 -22.67 15.47
CA GLN A 181 -1.09 -21.43 16.21
C GLN A 181 -2.08 -20.40 15.65
N VAL A 182 -2.64 -19.55 16.51
CA VAL A 182 -3.64 -18.55 16.18
C VAL A 182 -3.09 -17.16 16.44
N ILE A 183 -3.18 -16.31 15.42
CA ILE A 183 -2.96 -14.87 15.49
C ILE A 183 -4.34 -14.22 15.45
N ILE A 184 -4.75 -13.57 16.53
CA ILE A 184 -5.99 -12.78 16.55
C ILE A 184 -5.68 -11.42 15.93
N ASP A 185 -6.41 -11.02 14.89
CA ASP A 185 -6.23 -9.73 14.22
C ASP A 185 -7.43 -8.82 14.46
N LEU A 186 -7.27 -7.75 15.25
CA LEU A 186 -8.30 -6.73 15.40
C LEU A 186 -8.38 -5.89 14.12
N HIS A 187 -9.12 -6.43 13.16
CA HIS A 187 -9.15 -5.99 11.78
C HIS A 187 -10.10 -4.82 11.54
N ALA A 188 -11.10 -4.65 12.40
CA ALA A 188 -12.01 -3.52 12.38
C ALA A 188 -12.17 -2.90 13.78
N VAL A 189 -12.01 -1.59 13.86
CA VAL A 189 -12.17 -0.79 15.09
C VAL A 189 -13.34 0.20 14.96
N PRO A 190 -13.86 0.74 16.09
CA PRO A 190 -14.97 1.68 16.05
C PRO A 190 -14.67 2.87 15.14
N GLY A 191 -15.54 3.10 14.16
CA GLY A 191 -15.39 4.22 13.21
C GLY A 191 -14.42 3.98 12.05
N SER A 192 -13.85 2.78 11.89
CA SER A 192 -12.91 2.41 10.83
C SER A 192 -11.57 3.18 10.86
N GLN A 193 -10.48 2.44 10.76
CA GLN A 193 -9.11 2.96 10.73
C GLN A 193 -8.61 3.33 9.33
N ASN A 194 -9.28 2.90 8.26
CA ASN A 194 -8.80 3.08 6.88
C ASN A 194 -9.88 3.37 5.82
N GLY A 195 -11.17 3.32 6.18
CA GLY A 195 -12.28 3.65 5.27
C GLY A 195 -12.52 2.60 4.18
N ASN A 196 -11.97 1.40 4.33
CA ASN A 196 -12.26 0.27 3.46
C ASN A 196 -13.37 -0.61 4.05
N GLU A 197 -14.08 -1.37 3.21
CA GLU A 197 -15.16 -2.26 3.68
C GLU A 197 -14.75 -3.25 4.78
N HIS A 198 -13.53 -3.77 4.72
CA HIS A 198 -13.03 -4.76 5.68
C HIS A 198 -12.81 -4.20 7.10
N SER A 199 -12.78 -2.87 7.28
CA SER A 199 -12.70 -2.23 8.60
C SER A 199 -14.06 -1.82 9.16
N GLY A 200 -15.16 -2.36 8.63
CA GLY A 200 -16.51 -2.13 9.14
C GLY A 200 -17.03 -0.70 8.92
N THR A 201 -16.46 0.03 7.96
CA THR A 201 -16.93 1.38 7.62
C THR A 201 -18.36 1.37 7.06
N ARG A 202 -19.15 2.39 7.40
CA ARG A 202 -20.49 2.59 6.84
C ARG A 202 -20.44 3.12 5.41
N ASP A 203 -19.58 4.09 5.17
CA ASP A 203 -19.59 4.96 3.99
C ASP A 203 -18.17 5.32 3.46
N GLY A 204 -17.12 4.75 4.05
CA GLY A 204 -15.72 5.03 3.72
C GLY A 204 -15.08 6.13 4.56
N SER A 205 -15.79 6.69 5.54
CA SER A 205 -15.21 7.57 6.53
C SER A 205 -14.18 6.84 7.43
N ILE A 206 -13.15 7.58 7.83
CA ILE A 206 -12.18 7.18 8.88
C ILE A 206 -12.47 8.08 10.07
N GLU A 207 -13.10 7.52 11.10
CA GLU A 207 -13.45 8.22 12.33
C GLU A 207 -12.62 7.73 13.53
N TRP A 208 -12.00 6.55 13.42
CA TRP A 208 -11.15 6.02 14.46
C TRP A 208 -9.96 6.95 14.75
N GLY A 209 -9.70 7.20 16.03
CA GLY A 209 -8.61 8.07 16.49
C GLY A 209 -8.95 9.56 16.48
N LYS A 210 -10.14 9.98 16.03
CA LYS A 210 -10.61 11.38 16.18
C LYS A 210 -11.09 11.70 17.59
N THR A 211 -11.42 10.68 18.38
CA THR A 211 -11.85 10.80 19.78
C THR A 211 -11.18 9.73 20.62
N ASP A 212 -10.88 10.05 21.88
CA ASP A 212 -10.32 9.10 22.84
C ASP A 212 -11.26 7.89 23.03
N ASP A 213 -12.57 8.09 22.98
CA ASP A 213 -13.58 7.02 23.12
C ASP A 213 -13.38 5.89 22.10
N SER A 214 -13.12 6.23 20.82
CA SER A 214 -12.89 5.22 19.78
C SER A 214 -11.62 4.40 20.03
N VAL A 215 -10.58 5.04 20.57
CA VAL A 215 -9.30 4.38 20.93
C VAL A 215 -9.49 3.49 22.15
N GLN A 216 -10.16 3.98 23.19
CA GLN A 216 -10.41 3.21 24.42
C GLN A 216 -11.32 2.00 24.17
N GLN A 217 -12.30 2.11 23.27
CA GLN A 217 -13.11 0.96 22.86
C GLN A 217 -12.27 -0.10 22.14
N SER A 218 -11.31 0.29 21.31
CA SER A 218 -10.36 -0.65 20.71
C SER A 218 -9.48 -1.32 21.76
N VAL A 219 -8.95 -0.55 22.72
CA VAL A 219 -8.16 -1.11 23.84
C VAL A 219 -9.01 -2.10 24.66
N ALA A 220 -10.29 -1.80 24.90
CA ALA A 220 -11.21 -2.70 25.60
C ALA A 220 -11.46 -4.00 24.82
N ALA A 221 -11.56 -3.94 23.49
CA ALA A 221 -11.67 -5.15 22.66
C ALA A 221 -10.40 -6.01 22.76
N ILE A 222 -9.21 -5.39 22.77
CA ILE A 222 -7.94 -6.10 22.99
C ILE A 222 -7.87 -6.71 24.40
N ASP A 223 -8.28 -5.99 25.45
CA ASP A 223 -8.32 -6.50 26.83
C ASP A 223 -9.22 -7.74 26.93
N PHE A 224 -10.40 -7.68 26.31
CA PHE A 224 -11.33 -8.81 26.24
C PHE A 224 -10.72 -10.03 25.54
N LEU A 225 -10.16 -9.85 24.34
CA LEU A 225 -9.58 -10.94 23.55
C LEU A 225 -8.37 -11.55 24.25
N ALA A 226 -7.47 -10.73 24.78
CA ALA A 226 -6.29 -11.19 25.51
C ALA A 226 -6.67 -11.96 26.78
N SER A 227 -7.64 -11.48 27.56
CA SER A 227 -8.12 -12.17 28.75
C SER A 227 -8.81 -13.50 28.43
N ARG A 228 -9.62 -13.54 27.37
CA ARG A 228 -10.37 -14.74 26.99
C ARG A 228 -9.47 -15.90 26.59
N TYR A 229 -8.44 -15.62 25.79
CA TYR A 229 -7.57 -16.63 25.19
C TYR A 229 -6.23 -16.79 25.91
N GLU A 230 -6.02 -16.13 27.05
CA GLU A 230 -4.79 -16.18 27.86
C GLU A 230 -4.27 -17.61 28.12
N LYS A 231 -5.19 -18.56 28.34
CA LYS A 231 -4.87 -19.93 28.70
C LYS A 231 -4.76 -20.89 27.52
N GLN A 232 -5.08 -20.44 26.31
CA GLN A 232 -5.02 -21.29 25.13
C GLN A 232 -3.58 -21.37 24.63
N SER A 233 -3.03 -22.58 24.58
CA SER A 233 -1.65 -22.80 24.13
C SER A 233 -1.46 -22.50 22.64
N SER A 234 -2.55 -22.45 21.87
CA SER A 234 -2.54 -22.04 20.48
C SER A 234 -2.54 -20.52 20.28
N LEU A 235 -2.61 -19.68 21.33
CA LEU A 235 -2.49 -18.23 21.16
C LEU A 235 -1.03 -17.82 20.89
N LEU A 236 -0.71 -17.52 19.63
CA LEU A 236 0.62 -17.07 19.22
C LEU A 236 0.78 -15.56 19.31
N ALA A 237 -0.20 -14.81 18.78
CA ALA A 237 -0.09 -13.36 18.70
C ALA A 237 -1.44 -12.65 18.72
N ILE A 238 -1.41 -11.37 19.09
CA ILE A 238 -2.53 -10.44 18.94
C ILE A 238 -2.04 -9.24 18.14
N GLU A 239 -2.66 -9.01 16.99
CA GLU A 239 -2.49 -7.79 16.23
C GLU A 239 -3.46 -6.71 16.70
N LEU A 240 -2.89 -5.57 17.11
CA LEU A 240 -3.63 -4.51 17.77
C LEU A 240 -4.54 -3.74 16.82
N LEU A 241 -4.15 -3.59 15.55
CA LEU A 241 -4.90 -2.84 14.55
C LEU A 241 -4.36 -3.16 13.16
N ASN A 242 -5.24 -3.48 12.22
CA ASN A 242 -4.86 -3.70 10.82
C ASN A 242 -4.83 -2.39 10.01
N GLU A 243 -3.70 -2.08 9.36
CA GLU A 243 -3.60 -1.08 8.28
C GLU A 243 -4.22 0.32 8.57
N PRO A 244 -3.84 1.04 9.63
CA PRO A 244 -4.34 2.39 9.89
C PRO A 244 -3.99 3.36 8.75
N GLY A 245 -4.96 4.16 8.28
CA GLY A 245 -4.80 5.08 7.15
C GLY A 245 -4.42 6.51 7.54
N ALA A 246 -3.34 7.04 6.96
CA ALA A 246 -2.99 8.45 7.05
C ALA A 246 -3.72 9.32 5.99
N PRO A 247 -3.91 10.63 6.24
CA PRO A 247 -3.48 11.38 7.44
C PRO A 247 -4.40 11.25 8.65
N GLU A 248 -5.60 10.67 8.50
CA GLU A 248 -6.68 10.76 9.50
C GLU A 248 -6.33 10.05 10.79
N VAL A 249 -5.67 8.90 10.69
CA VAL A 249 -5.00 8.32 11.85
C VAL A 249 -3.67 9.03 12.05
N SER A 250 -3.58 9.86 13.09
CA SER A 250 -2.32 10.53 13.43
C SER A 250 -1.29 9.52 13.93
N LEU A 251 0.00 9.77 13.67
CA LEU A 251 1.07 8.88 14.14
C LEU A 251 1.15 8.87 15.67
N ASP A 252 0.84 9.99 16.32
CA ASP A 252 0.89 10.11 17.77
C ASP A 252 -0.25 9.30 18.42
N THR A 253 -1.48 9.45 17.92
CA THR A 253 -2.63 8.62 18.33
C THR A 253 -2.33 7.13 18.16
N LEU A 254 -1.69 6.76 17.04
CA LEU A 254 -1.36 5.37 16.77
C LEU A 254 -0.32 4.80 17.74
N LYS A 255 0.73 5.58 18.05
CA LYS A 255 1.74 5.20 19.05
C LYS A 255 1.14 5.04 20.44
N ASP A 256 0.33 6.00 20.86
CA ASP A 256 -0.34 5.96 22.16
C ASP A 256 -1.28 4.75 22.27
N TYR A 257 -2.00 4.44 21.19
CA TYR A 257 -2.82 3.23 21.12
C TYR A 257 -1.99 1.95 21.19
N TYR A 258 -0.89 1.86 20.42
CA TYR A 258 -0.03 0.69 20.41
C TYR A 258 0.67 0.43 21.74
N GLN A 259 1.07 1.49 22.45
CA GLN A 259 1.58 1.36 23.80
C GLN A 259 0.51 0.80 24.76
N GLN A 260 -0.70 1.37 24.74
CA GLN A 260 -1.80 0.90 25.58
C GLN A 260 -2.24 -0.53 25.25
N GLY A 261 -2.30 -0.89 23.97
CA GLY A 261 -2.62 -2.24 23.52
C GLY A 261 -1.54 -3.24 23.92
N TYR A 262 -0.26 -2.89 23.78
CA TYR A 262 0.86 -3.70 24.25
C TYR A 262 0.77 -3.95 25.76
N ASP A 263 0.61 -2.89 26.55
CA ASP A 263 0.49 -2.99 28.01
C ASP A 263 -0.72 -3.86 28.40
N THR A 264 -1.82 -3.75 27.64
CA THR A 264 -3.03 -4.55 27.83
C THR A 264 -2.83 -6.03 27.56
N VAL A 265 -2.19 -6.40 26.45
CA VAL A 265 -1.85 -7.81 26.18
C VAL A 265 -0.93 -8.35 27.26
N ARG A 266 0.05 -7.55 27.70
CA ARG A 266 1.03 -7.93 28.75
C ARG A 266 0.45 -8.10 30.15
N LYS A 267 -0.78 -7.64 30.41
CA LYS A 267 -1.52 -7.97 31.66
C LYS A 267 -1.82 -9.48 31.76
N TYR A 268 -2.07 -10.13 30.62
CA TYR A 268 -2.55 -11.51 30.56
C TYR A 268 -1.49 -12.46 30.01
N SER A 269 -0.78 -12.09 28.95
CA SER A 269 0.21 -12.95 28.31
C SER A 269 1.59 -12.30 28.25
N SER A 270 2.57 -12.99 28.82
CA SER A 270 3.99 -12.64 28.71
C SER A 270 4.66 -13.20 27.44
N SER A 271 4.04 -14.20 26.80
CA SER A 271 4.61 -14.92 25.65
C SER A 271 3.99 -14.55 24.31
N ALA A 272 2.72 -14.14 24.27
CA ALA A 272 2.07 -13.80 23.01
C ALA A 272 2.80 -12.63 22.33
N TYR A 273 3.03 -12.74 21.03
CA TYR A 273 3.55 -11.63 20.23
C TYR A 273 2.48 -10.53 20.12
N VAL A 274 2.91 -9.27 20.13
CA VAL A 274 2.05 -8.11 19.91
C VAL A 274 2.42 -7.54 18.54
N ILE A 275 1.49 -7.62 17.59
CA ILE A 275 1.71 -7.17 16.22
C ILE A 275 1.13 -5.76 16.07
N MET A 276 1.92 -4.86 15.47
CA MET A 276 1.56 -3.47 15.21
C MET A 276 1.67 -3.22 13.69
N SER A 277 0.55 -2.95 13.03
CA SER A 277 0.56 -2.61 11.60
C SER A 277 1.21 -1.25 11.32
N ASN A 278 1.84 -1.13 10.15
CA ASN A 278 2.30 0.15 9.65
C ASN A 278 1.12 1.05 9.25
N ARG A 279 1.30 2.37 9.43
CA ARG A 279 0.35 3.37 8.95
C ARG A 279 0.46 3.52 7.43
N LEU A 280 -0.61 3.28 6.70
CA LEU A 280 -0.67 3.46 5.25
C LEU A 280 -0.55 4.95 4.88
N GLY A 281 0.53 5.31 4.19
CA GLY A 281 0.83 6.69 3.78
C GLY A 281 0.07 7.11 2.51
N PRO A 282 -0.55 8.30 2.44
CA PRO A 282 -1.41 8.67 1.31
C PRO A 282 -0.66 9.28 0.12
N MET A 283 0.63 9.60 0.22
CA MET A 283 1.39 10.33 -0.83
C MET A 283 2.92 10.15 -0.73
N ASP A 284 3.42 8.99 -1.10
CA ASP A 284 4.87 8.77 -1.23
C ASP A 284 5.45 9.40 -2.51
N ASP A 285 6.76 9.55 -2.57
CA ASP A 285 7.44 10.07 -3.77
C ASP A 285 7.11 9.20 -4.99
N GLY A 286 6.87 9.82 -6.13
CA GLY A 286 6.45 9.13 -7.35
C GLY A 286 4.97 8.81 -7.46
N THR A 287 4.16 9.08 -6.43
CA THR A 287 2.69 8.94 -6.51
C THR A 287 2.15 9.71 -7.72
N LYS A 288 1.41 9.01 -8.60
CA LYS A 288 0.77 9.58 -9.78
C LYS A 288 -0.62 10.05 -9.42
N ILE A 289 -0.91 11.33 -9.66
CA ILE A 289 -2.21 11.94 -9.39
C ILE A 289 -2.82 12.57 -10.64
N ARG A 290 -4.14 12.69 -10.64
CA ARG A 290 -4.92 13.48 -11.60
C ARG A 290 -5.75 14.49 -10.86
N LEU A 291 -5.81 15.72 -11.38
CA LEU A 291 -6.56 16.82 -10.80
C LEU A 291 -7.70 17.21 -11.75
N LYS A 292 -8.94 17.19 -11.28
CA LYS A 292 -10.11 17.66 -12.02
C LYS A 292 -10.66 18.90 -11.32
N SER A 293 -10.74 20.03 -12.02
CA SER A 293 -11.40 21.22 -11.50
C SER A 293 -12.86 20.90 -11.17
N VAL A 294 -13.29 21.27 -9.96
CA VAL A 294 -14.68 21.08 -9.54
C VAL A 294 -15.60 22.01 -10.32
N THR A 295 -15.25 23.30 -10.41
CA THR A 295 -16.09 24.32 -11.07
C THR A 295 -16.18 24.16 -12.58
N ILE A 296 -15.07 23.81 -13.25
CA ILE A 296 -15.05 23.64 -14.71
C ILE A 296 -15.43 22.20 -15.10
N GLY A 297 -15.25 21.23 -14.20
CA GLY A 297 -15.50 19.82 -14.49
C GLY A 297 -14.50 19.21 -15.50
N LYS A 298 -13.31 19.81 -15.64
CA LYS A 298 -12.25 19.38 -16.58
C LYS A 298 -10.95 19.04 -15.85
N TYR A 299 -10.17 18.12 -16.42
CA TYR A 299 -8.85 17.75 -15.91
C TYR A 299 -7.81 18.83 -16.20
N VAL A 300 -6.93 19.06 -15.22
CA VAL A 300 -5.71 19.87 -15.37
C VAL A 300 -4.76 19.13 -16.29
N CYS A 301 -4.36 19.79 -17.36
CA CYS A 301 -3.46 19.30 -18.40
C CYS A 301 -2.19 20.13 -18.39
N ALA A 302 -1.03 19.46 -18.42
CA ALA A 302 0.22 20.08 -18.82
C ALA A 302 0.29 20.04 -20.35
N GLU A 303 0.00 21.16 -21.01
CA GLU A 303 -0.06 21.20 -22.48
C GLU A 303 1.29 20.75 -23.09
N ASN A 304 1.21 19.98 -24.17
CA ASN A 304 2.34 19.29 -24.80
C ASN A 304 3.12 18.33 -23.88
N GLY A 305 2.55 17.97 -22.73
CA GLY A 305 3.22 17.18 -21.69
C GLY A 305 4.21 17.98 -20.84
N GLY A 306 4.37 19.29 -21.09
CA GLY A 306 5.36 20.16 -20.48
C GLY A 306 5.92 21.20 -21.46
N GLY A 307 6.54 22.24 -20.93
CA GLY A 307 7.18 23.33 -21.68
C GLY A 307 6.31 24.58 -21.81
N THR A 308 5.11 24.57 -21.22
CA THR A 308 4.13 25.65 -21.30
C THR A 308 3.17 25.62 -20.10
N ILE A 309 2.00 26.26 -20.24
CA ILE A 309 0.97 26.44 -19.22
C ILE A 309 0.33 25.12 -18.75
N LEU A 310 -0.13 25.10 -17.51
CA LEU A 310 -1.08 24.12 -17.00
C LEU A 310 -2.49 24.71 -17.07
N VAL A 311 -3.43 23.96 -17.65
CA VAL A 311 -4.80 24.44 -17.88
C VAL A 311 -5.83 23.33 -17.67
N ALA A 312 -6.96 23.66 -17.04
CA ALA A 312 -8.05 22.71 -16.83
C ALA A 312 -9.04 22.74 -18.02
N ASN A 313 -8.75 21.99 -19.08
CA ASN A 313 -9.55 22.00 -20.31
C ASN A 313 -9.88 20.60 -20.88
N ARG A 314 -9.39 19.52 -20.26
CA ARG A 314 -9.58 18.15 -20.78
C ARG A 314 -10.80 17.45 -20.18
N THR A 315 -11.58 16.78 -21.01
CA THR A 315 -12.75 15.97 -20.59
C THR A 315 -12.36 14.59 -20.07
N SER A 316 -11.27 14.03 -20.60
CA SER A 316 -10.67 12.75 -20.20
C SER A 316 -9.22 12.94 -19.77
N ALA A 317 -8.66 11.97 -19.06
CA ALA A 317 -7.30 12.02 -18.55
C ALA A 317 -6.46 10.85 -19.08
N SER A 318 -5.24 11.18 -19.54
CA SER A 318 -4.20 10.27 -20.00
C SER A 318 -2.84 10.75 -19.42
N GLY A 319 -1.77 10.76 -20.22
CA GLY A 319 -0.43 11.13 -19.78
C GLY A 319 -0.29 12.60 -19.37
N TRP A 320 -0.81 13.54 -20.18
CA TRP A 320 -0.61 14.98 -19.93
C TRP A 320 -1.40 15.52 -18.74
N GLU A 321 -2.45 14.82 -18.33
CA GLU A 321 -3.26 15.14 -17.14
C GLU A 321 -2.79 14.39 -15.89
N THR A 322 -1.73 13.58 -16.01
CA THR A 322 -1.15 12.81 -14.89
C THR A 322 0.14 13.49 -14.41
N PHE A 323 0.17 13.82 -13.12
CA PHE A 323 1.28 14.46 -12.44
C PHE A 323 1.94 13.48 -11.47
N LYS A 324 3.26 13.54 -11.35
CA LYS A 324 4.02 12.75 -10.37
C LYS A 324 4.39 13.65 -9.19
N LEU A 325 4.16 13.18 -7.97
CA LEU A 325 4.52 13.90 -6.75
C LEU A 325 5.99 13.66 -6.41
N TRP A 326 6.78 14.73 -6.31
CA TRP A 326 8.12 14.67 -5.72
C TRP A 326 8.02 15.21 -4.29
N ARG A 327 8.10 14.31 -3.31
CA ARG A 327 7.90 14.64 -1.91
C ARG A 327 9.11 15.39 -1.37
N ILE A 328 8.85 16.51 -0.70
CA ILE A 328 9.86 17.28 0.05
C ILE A 328 9.71 17.00 1.55
N ASN A 329 8.47 16.97 2.04
CA ASN A 329 8.10 16.57 3.41
C ASN A 329 6.64 16.09 3.40
N GLU A 330 6.04 15.88 4.57
CA GLU A 330 4.67 15.37 4.72
C GLU A 330 3.60 16.12 3.92
N ASN A 331 3.75 17.43 3.73
CA ASN A 331 2.69 18.26 3.16
C ASN A 331 3.10 19.02 1.90
N THR A 332 4.40 19.06 1.56
CA THR A 332 4.90 19.82 0.40
C THR A 332 5.54 18.94 -0.64
N PHE A 333 5.25 19.25 -1.90
CA PHE A 333 5.60 18.46 -3.07
C PHE A 333 6.00 19.37 -4.24
N ASN A 334 6.85 18.87 -5.13
CA ASN A 334 6.89 19.36 -6.51
C ASN A 334 5.95 18.51 -7.37
N LEU A 335 5.32 19.12 -8.37
CA LEU A 335 4.47 18.42 -9.34
C LEU A 335 5.24 18.26 -10.65
N ARG A 336 5.59 17.02 -11.00
CA ARG A 336 6.33 16.72 -12.24
C ARG A 336 5.39 16.22 -13.33
N VAL A 337 5.56 16.73 -14.55
CA VAL A 337 4.72 16.42 -15.72
C VAL A 337 5.38 15.38 -16.65
N SER A 338 4.64 14.94 -17.67
CA SER A 338 5.07 13.89 -18.62
C SER A 338 6.45 14.14 -19.26
N ASN A 339 6.80 15.37 -19.62
CA ASN A 339 8.10 15.73 -20.19
C ASN A 339 9.19 15.96 -19.14
N ASN A 340 9.01 15.44 -17.92
CA ASN A 340 9.96 15.50 -16.81
C ASN A 340 10.23 16.90 -16.25
N GLN A 341 9.45 17.91 -16.66
CA GLN A 341 9.48 19.27 -16.13
C GLN A 341 8.62 19.40 -14.87
N PHE A 342 8.86 20.46 -14.11
CA PHE A 342 8.13 20.79 -12.88
C PHE A 342 7.16 21.93 -13.12
N ALA A 343 5.94 21.76 -12.62
CA ALA A 343 5.00 22.85 -12.49
C ALA A 343 5.57 23.88 -11.51
N GLY A 344 5.44 25.15 -11.84
CA GLY A 344 5.92 26.27 -11.04
C GLY A 344 5.12 27.53 -11.30
N VAL A 345 5.19 28.48 -10.37
CA VAL A 345 4.51 29.77 -10.50
C VAL A 345 5.44 30.77 -11.18
N GLN A 346 5.07 31.22 -12.38
CA GLN A 346 5.81 32.25 -13.10
C GLN A 346 5.21 33.63 -12.85
N ALA A 347 6.04 34.56 -12.38
CA ALA A 347 5.65 35.96 -12.22
C ALA A 347 5.44 36.60 -13.61
N SER A 348 4.29 37.25 -13.79
CA SER A 348 3.97 38.06 -14.96
C SER A 348 3.49 39.44 -14.50
N ARG A 349 3.44 40.44 -15.39
CA ARG A 349 2.91 41.80 -15.08
C ARG A 349 1.40 41.81 -14.77
N GLY A 350 0.75 40.65 -14.65
CA GLY A 350 -0.67 40.44 -14.35
C GLY A 350 -0.89 39.26 -13.39
N SER A 351 -1.83 38.36 -13.71
CA SER A 351 -2.07 37.15 -12.91
C SER A 351 -0.93 36.14 -13.11
N PRO A 352 -0.24 35.68 -12.04
CA PRO A 352 0.80 34.69 -12.17
C PRO A 352 0.22 33.38 -12.69
N ALA A 353 0.83 32.82 -13.73
CA ALA A 353 0.40 31.56 -14.33
C ALA A 353 1.18 30.39 -13.74
N VAL A 354 0.54 29.22 -13.70
CA VAL A 354 1.23 27.96 -13.41
C VAL A 354 1.70 27.36 -14.73
N VAL A 355 3.00 27.12 -14.83
CA VAL A 355 3.67 26.62 -16.04
C VAL A 355 4.55 25.43 -15.69
N ALA A 356 4.72 24.48 -16.61
CA ALA A 356 5.60 23.32 -16.45
C ALA A 356 6.87 23.47 -17.30
N VAL A 357 7.72 24.46 -16.98
CA VAL A 357 8.92 24.78 -17.79
C VAL A 357 10.23 24.43 -17.10
N ALA A 358 10.23 24.24 -15.78
CA ALA A 358 11.44 24.03 -15.00
C ALA A 358 11.95 22.60 -15.13
N ASN A 359 13.24 22.41 -15.46
CA ASN A 359 13.88 21.08 -15.47
C ASN A 359 14.37 20.63 -14.09
N THR A 360 14.52 21.58 -13.15
CA THR A 360 14.89 21.34 -11.76
C THR A 360 14.01 22.21 -10.86
N PRO A 361 13.49 21.66 -9.76
CA PRO A 361 12.60 22.39 -8.87
C PRO A 361 13.39 23.42 -8.05
N LYS A 362 12.80 24.60 -7.86
CA LYS A 362 13.25 25.66 -6.95
C LYS A 362 12.09 26.03 -6.03
N SER A 363 12.22 27.15 -5.30
CA SER A 363 11.17 27.63 -4.41
C SER A 363 9.83 27.89 -5.13
N SER A 364 9.83 28.25 -6.42
CA SER A 364 8.60 28.49 -7.21
C SER A 364 7.81 27.22 -7.56
N GLU A 365 8.41 26.05 -7.41
CA GLU A 365 7.83 24.75 -7.76
C GLU A 365 7.34 23.97 -6.52
N ILE A 366 7.38 24.57 -5.32
CA ILE A 366 6.96 23.93 -4.06
C ILE A 366 5.48 24.19 -3.80
N PHE A 367 4.67 23.15 -3.87
CA PHE A 367 3.23 23.21 -3.60
C PHE A 367 2.88 22.45 -2.34
N ARG A 368 1.90 22.96 -1.59
CA ARG A 368 1.27 22.23 -0.49
C ARG A 368 -0.08 21.69 -0.95
N ILE A 369 -0.30 20.40 -0.77
CA ILE A 369 -1.62 19.78 -1.03
C ILE A 369 -2.42 19.83 0.27
N VAL A 370 -3.50 20.61 0.27
CA VAL A 370 -4.40 20.72 1.41
C VAL A 370 -5.65 19.91 1.08
N ARG A 371 -5.93 18.86 1.85
CA ARG A 371 -7.13 18.03 1.67
C ARG A 371 -8.29 18.56 2.51
N LYS A 372 -9.51 18.47 1.99
CA LYS A 372 -10.73 18.79 2.74
C LYS A 372 -10.92 17.69 3.80
N SER A 373 -11.26 18.06 5.02
CA SER A 373 -11.33 17.13 6.16
C SER A 373 -12.45 16.09 6.06
N ASP A 374 -13.52 16.40 5.34
CA ASP A 374 -14.72 15.59 5.16
C ASP A 374 -14.84 14.95 3.75
N ASP A 375 -14.08 15.42 2.76
CA ASP A 375 -13.90 14.76 1.45
C ASP A 375 -12.43 14.84 1.01
N LYS A 376 -11.68 13.76 1.25
CA LYS A 376 -10.23 13.72 0.97
C LYS A 376 -9.88 13.75 -0.52
N ASN A 377 -10.85 13.50 -1.39
CA ASN A 377 -10.66 13.66 -2.83
C ASN A 377 -10.75 15.13 -3.22
N ARG A 378 -11.33 16.01 -2.38
CA ARG A 378 -11.31 17.46 -2.58
C ARG A 378 -10.03 18.05 -2.02
N VAL A 379 -9.24 18.67 -2.90
CA VAL A 379 -7.96 19.29 -2.55
C VAL A 379 -7.88 20.73 -3.01
N ARG A 380 -7.08 21.52 -2.29
CA ARG A 380 -6.51 22.78 -2.76
C ARG A 380 -5.02 22.61 -2.93
N ILE A 381 -4.47 23.21 -3.97
CA ILE A 381 -3.03 23.20 -4.26
C ILE A 381 -2.51 24.60 -3.94
N GLN A 382 -1.91 24.74 -2.75
CA GLN A 382 -1.34 26.00 -2.30
C GLN A 382 0.04 26.19 -2.91
N ALA A 383 0.22 27.29 -3.64
CA ALA A 383 1.47 27.71 -4.24
C ALA A 383 2.47 28.26 -3.19
N PRO A 384 3.77 28.33 -3.53
CA PRO A 384 4.81 28.76 -2.57
C PRO A 384 4.66 30.22 -2.10
N ASN A 385 3.88 31.03 -2.81
CA ASN A 385 3.50 32.38 -2.41
C ASN A 385 2.35 32.42 -1.38
N GLY A 386 1.96 31.26 -0.82
CA GLY A 386 0.91 31.10 0.18
C GLY A 386 -0.53 31.18 -0.37
N LYS A 387 -0.70 31.25 -1.69
CA LYS A 387 -1.99 31.41 -2.38
C LYS A 387 -2.42 30.11 -3.05
N ASP A 388 -3.72 29.81 -3.07
CA ASP A 388 -4.24 28.61 -3.74
C ASP A 388 -4.28 28.78 -5.27
N THR A 389 -3.95 27.72 -6.03
CA THR A 389 -4.11 27.70 -7.49
C THR A 389 -5.57 27.43 -7.86
N GLY A 390 -6.06 28.00 -8.97
CA GLY A 390 -7.45 27.82 -9.42
C GLY A 390 -7.61 27.86 -10.93
N SER A 391 -8.71 27.29 -11.43
CA SER A 391 -9.00 27.20 -12.87
C SER A 391 -9.85 28.39 -13.34
N GLY A 392 -9.27 29.30 -14.14
CA GLY A 392 -9.93 30.52 -14.62
C GLY A 392 -9.47 31.80 -13.90
N HIS A 393 -10.21 32.91 -14.08
CA HIS A 393 -9.95 34.24 -13.49
C HIS A 393 -10.06 34.30 -11.95
N CYS A 394 -9.87 33.18 -11.24
CA CYS A 394 -9.93 33.20 -9.80
C CYS A 394 -8.61 33.66 -9.20
N ARG A 395 -8.63 34.94 -8.84
CA ARG A 395 -7.72 35.59 -7.92
C ARG A 395 -7.77 34.84 -6.58
N LEU A 396 -6.64 34.25 -6.18
CA LEU A 396 -6.14 34.35 -4.80
C LEU A 396 -7.19 34.09 -3.70
N CYS A 397 -7.67 32.86 -3.54
CA CYS A 397 -8.51 32.54 -2.39
C CYS A 397 -7.63 32.34 -1.14
N ARG A 398 -7.93 33.07 -0.06
CA ARG A 398 -7.32 32.85 1.26
C ARG A 398 -8.21 31.90 2.07
N GLY A 399 -7.64 30.78 2.49
CA GLY A 399 -7.95 30.13 3.77
C GLY A 399 -9.18 29.24 3.86
N TRP A 400 -10.34 29.60 3.28
CA TRP A 400 -11.60 28.91 3.56
C TRP A 400 -12.00 27.91 2.46
N TRP A 401 -12.43 26.71 2.88
CA TRP A 401 -13.12 25.75 2.02
C TRP A 401 -14.52 26.27 1.70
N LEU A 402 -14.62 27.17 0.72
CA LEU A 402 -15.89 27.49 0.07
C LEU A 402 -16.32 26.27 -0.79
N GLY A 403 -17.63 26.14 -1.07
CA GLY A 403 -18.24 24.96 -1.67
C GLY A 403 -17.73 24.60 -3.07
N ASP A 404 -18.45 23.72 -3.77
CA ASP A 404 -18.05 23.25 -5.11
C ASP A 404 -18.04 24.39 -6.18
N ASP A 405 -18.49 25.59 -5.83
CA ASP A 405 -18.39 26.84 -6.59
C ASP A 405 -17.00 27.51 -6.51
N ASN A 406 -16.10 27.03 -5.64
CA ASN A 406 -14.76 27.55 -5.48
C ASN A 406 -13.79 26.98 -6.54
N PRO A 407 -13.27 27.81 -7.47
CA PRO A 407 -12.42 27.34 -8.57
C PRO A 407 -10.99 26.95 -8.15
N SER A 408 -10.63 27.11 -6.87
CA SER A 408 -9.39 26.56 -6.30
C SER A 408 -9.51 25.11 -5.82
N VAL A 409 -10.71 24.54 -5.86
CA VAL A 409 -10.97 23.17 -5.42
C VAL A 409 -10.86 22.20 -6.60
N PHE A 410 -10.11 21.14 -6.39
CA PHE A 410 -9.94 20.05 -7.36
C PHE A 410 -10.38 18.72 -6.75
N VAL A 411 -10.97 17.85 -7.57
CA VAL A 411 -11.04 16.42 -7.29
C VAL A 411 -9.69 15.82 -7.67
N MET A 412 -8.98 15.27 -6.69
CA MET A 412 -7.72 14.59 -6.88
C MET A 412 -7.92 13.07 -6.81
N LYS A 413 -7.47 12.38 -7.85
CA LYS A 413 -7.46 10.93 -7.92
C LYS A 413 -6.01 10.43 -7.91
N ILE A 414 -5.69 9.54 -6.97
CA ILE A 414 -4.45 8.76 -7.01
C ILE A 414 -4.63 7.66 -8.07
N VAL A 415 -3.66 7.57 -8.98
CA VAL A 415 -3.68 6.63 -10.11
C VAL A 415 -2.74 5.46 -9.85
N GLU A 416 -1.59 5.74 -9.24
CA GLU A 416 -0.54 4.76 -9.01
C GLU A 416 0.38 5.28 -7.90
N THR A 417 0.93 4.38 -7.11
CA THR A 417 1.92 4.65 -6.05
C THR A 417 3.12 3.74 -6.27
N LEU A 418 4.31 4.23 -5.94
CA LEU A 418 5.53 3.42 -5.90
C LEU A 418 5.87 3.08 -4.46
N GLN A 419 6.40 1.88 -4.23
CA GLN A 419 6.69 1.36 -2.89
C GLN A 419 8.10 0.75 -2.80
N GLY A 420 9.07 1.38 -3.46
CA GLY A 420 10.46 0.91 -3.49
C GLY A 420 11.32 1.55 -2.40
N GLU A 421 12.59 1.15 -2.34
CA GLU A 421 13.54 1.67 -1.33
C GLU A 421 13.69 3.21 -1.38
N PHE A 422 13.55 3.82 -2.57
CA PHE A 422 13.54 5.28 -2.68
C PHE A 422 12.37 5.88 -1.87
N GLN A 423 11.16 5.34 -2.03
CA GLN A 423 9.98 5.83 -1.32
C GLN A 423 10.06 5.58 0.17
N VAL A 424 10.55 4.41 0.60
CA VAL A 424 10.75 4.09 2.02
C VAL A 424 11.76 5.06 2.66
N THR A 425 12.94 5.20 2.08
CA THR A 425 14.01 6.02 2.67
C THR A 425 13.69 7.52 2.62
N ASN A 426 13.10 8.02 1.53
CA ASN A 426 12.60 9.41 1.47
C ASN A 426 11.37 9.61 2.37
N GLY A 427 10.56 8.57 2.55
CA GLY A 427 9.40 8.50 3.42
C GLY A 427 9.75 8.79 4.87
N TYR A 428 10.67 7.99 5.42
CA TYR A 428 11.16 8.09 6.79
C TYR A 428 12.11 9.28 7.01
N GLY A 429 12.75 9.77 5.95
CA GLY A 429 13.69 10.90 6.02
C GLY A 429 15.07 10.51 6.55
N PRO A 430 16.03 11.45 6.51
CA PRO A 430 17.47 11.15 6.69
C PRO A 430 17.85 10.61 8.07
N ASP A 431 17.04 10.88 9.10
CA ASP A 431 17.33 10.50 10.49
C ASP A 431 16.79 9.10 10.83
N LYS A 432 15.56 8.79 10.40
CA LYS A 432 14.89 7.51 10.71
C LYS A 432 15.20 6.42 9.70
N ALA A 433 15.38 6.76 8.42
CA ALA A 433 15.61 5.76 7.38
C ALA A 433 16.84 4.86 7.67
N PRO A 434 17.98 5.36 8.16
CA PRO A 434 19.11 4.49 8.50
C PRO A 434 18.79 3.47 9.61
N GLN A 435 17.98 3.86 10.60
CA GLN A 435 17.56 2.97 11.69
C GLN A 435 16.64 1.87 11.17
N VAL A 436 15.62 2.25 10.39
CA VAL A 436 14.64 1.31 9.81
C VAL A 436 15.32 0.32 8.87
N MET A 437 16.18 0.79 7.97
CA MET A 437 16.88 -0.10 7.02
C MET A 437 17.94 -0.95 7.74
N GLY A 438 18.65 -0.39 8.72
CA GLY A 438 19.61 -1.14 9.52
C GLY A 438 18.95 -2.29 10.30
N GLU A 439 17.81 -2.03 10.94
CA GLU A 439 17.01 -3.06 11.61
C GLU A 439 16.55 -4.12 10.61
N HIS A 440 15.96 -3.70 9.48
CA HIS A 440 15.51 -4.61 8.43
C HIS A 440 16.62 -5.55 7.94
N TRP A 441 17.78 -5.02 7.56
CA TRP A 441 18.88 -5.86 7.08
C TRP A 441 19.46 -6.79 8.17
N SER A 442 19.33 -6.42 9.44
CA SER A 442 19.82 -7.25 10.56
C SER A 442 18.88 -8.39 10.96
N THR A 443 17.61 -8.34 10.54
CA THR A 443 16.58 -9.30 10.98
C THR A 443 15.84 -10.00 9.85
N PHE A 444 15.86 -9.48 8.62
CA PHE A 444 15.07 -10.02 7.51
C PHE A 444 15.69 -11.26 6.85
N ILE A 445 17.00 -11.25 6.60
CA ILE A 445 17.77 -12.42 6.17
C ILE A 445 18.97 -12.55 7.11
N VAL A 446 19.03 -13.65 7.84
CA VAL A 446 20.05 -13.96 8.82
C VAL A 446 20.73 -15.29 8.50
N GLU A 447 21.73 -15.66 9.29
CA GLU A 447 22.48 -16.90 9.10
C GLU A 447 21.59 -18.15 9.07
N ASP A 448 20.56 -18.17 9.90
CA ASP A 448 19.62 -19.30 10.02
C ASP A 448 18.85 -19.55 8.71
N ASP A 449 18.62 -18.53 7.89
CA ASP A 449 18.00 -18.68 6.57
C ASP A 449 18.93 -19.42 5.59
N PHE A 450 20.24 -19.13 5.63
CA PHE A 450 21.22 -19.87 4.82
C PHE A 450 21.36 -21.33 5.28
N ARG A 451 21.26 -21.57 6.59
CA ARG A 451 21.19 -22.93 7.13
C ARG A 451 19.94 -23.65 6.61
N PHE A 452 18.79 -22.99 6.64
CA PHE A 452 17.52 -23.53 6.14
C PHE A 452 17.60 -23.86 4.64
N ILE A 453 18.12 -22.93 3.82
CA ILE A 453 18.31 -23.12 2.37
C ILE A 453 19.14 -24.39 2.11
N SER A 454 20.28 -24.52 2.78
CA SER A 454 21.18 -25.69 2.63
C SER A 454 20.52 -27.00 3.08
N GLN A 455 19.84 -27.01 4.24
CA GLN A 455 19.18 -28.20 4.77
C GLN A 455 18.02 -28.71 3.89
N ASN A 456 17.41 -27.83 3.11
CA ASN A 456 16.33 -28.17 2.18
C ASN A 456 16.83 -28.49 0.76
N GLY A 457 18.16 -28.65 0.57
CA GLY A 457 18.74 -29.07 -0.70
C GLY A 457 18.84 -27.97 -1.77
N LEU A 458 18.55 -26.71 -1.41
CA LEU A 458 18.83 -25.56 -2.27
C LEU A 458 20.33 -25.23 -2.19
N ASN A 459 20.94 -24.96 -3.34
CA ASN A 459 22.41 -24.88 -3.47
C ASN A 459 22.92 -23.51 -3.95
N ALA A 460 22.02 -22.56 -4.25
CA ALA A 460 22.37 -21.22 -4.68
C ALA A 460 21.33 -20.19 -4.22
N VAL A 461 21.78 -18.95 -4.03
CA VAL A 461 20.92 -17.77 -3.81
C VAL A 461 21.23 -16.71 -4.85
N ARG A 462 20.19 -16.07 -5.37
CA ARG A 462 20.28 -14.85 -6.18
C ARG A 462 19.97 -13.66 -5.28
N ILE A 463 20.93 -12.75 -5.12
CA ILE A 463 20.83 -11.62 -4.18
C ILE A 463 20.71 -10.31 -4.97
N PRO A 464 19.50 -9.73 -5.06
CA PRO A 464 19.25 -8.42 -5.62
C PRO A 464 19.94 -7.32 -4.82
N ILE A 465 20.65 -6.43 -5.50
CA ILE A 465 21.30 -5.26 -4.90
C ILE A 465 21.11 -4.01 -5.74
N GLY A 466 21.04 -2.85 -5.09
CA GLY A 466 20.97 -1.57 -5.77
C GLY A 466 22.34 -0.92 -5.93
N TRP A 467 22.52 -0.14 -7.00
CA TRP A 467 23.79 0.52 -7.33
C TRP A 467 24.39 1.38 -6.19
N TRP A 468 23.54 1.89 -5.30
CA TRP A 468 23.95 2.72 -4.17
C TRP A 468 24.88 1.97 -3.19
N ILE A 469 24.83 0.64 -3.16
CA ILE A 469 25.70 -0.22 -2.33
C ILE A 469 27.20 0.05 -2.56
N ALA A 470 27.59 0.45 -3.78
CA ALA A 470 28.97 0.74 -4.12
C ALA A 470 29.48 2.06 -3.47
N SER A 471 28.59 2.84 -2.87
CA SER A 471 28.90 4.09 -2.16
C SER A 471 28.76 3.96 -0.64
N ASP A 472 28.61 2.74 -0.11
CA ASP A 472 28.57 2.51 1.34
C ASP A 472 29.87 2.97 2.02
N PRO A 473 29.79 3.51 3.26
CA PRO A 473 28.59 3.65 4.10
C PRO A 473 27.78 4.93 3.85
N THR A 474 28.11 5.72 2.82
CA THR A 474 27.50 7.04 2.54
C THR A 474 26.91 7.11 1.13
N PRO A 475 25.88 6.31 0.82
CA PRO A 475 25.24 6.37 -0.48
C PRO A 475 24.55 7.70 -0.74
N PRO A 476 24.29 8.05 -2.02
CA PRO A 476 23.54 9.24 -2.37
C PRO A 476 22.13 9.23 -1.78
N LYS A 477 21.72 10.35 -1.17
CA LYS A 477 20.38 10.50 -0.58
C LYS A 477 19.28 10.32 -1.65
N PRO A 478 18.13 9.72 -1.31
CA PRO A 478 17.69 9.34 0.04
C PRO A 478 18.18 7.97 0.52
N PHE A 479 18.87 7.19 -0.31
CA PHE A 479 19.40 5.88 0.10
C PHE A 479 20.31 5.98 1.32
N VAL A 480 20.41 4.88 2.07
CA VAL A 480 21.14 4.80 3.35
C VAL A 480 22.14 3.64 3.31
N GLY A 481 23.24 3.77 4.05
CA GLY A 481 24.31 2.78 4.03
C GLY A 481 24.09 1.62 4.99
N GLY A 482 24.72 0.47 4.72
CA GLY A 482 24.64 -0.75 5.53
C GLY A 482 24.37 -2.02 4.73
N SER A 483 23.90 -1.87 3.48
CA SER A 483 23.62 -3.00 2.59
C SER A 483 24.89 -3.76 2.18
N LEU A 484 26.05 -3.10 2.09
CA LEU A 484 27.31 -3.77 1.74
C LEU A 484 27.76 -4.75 2.83
N GLN A 485 27.67 -4.36 4.10
CA GLN A 485 27.97 -5.26 5.22
C GLN A 485 27.02 -6.46 5.25
N SER A 486 25.76 -6.26 4.86
CA SER A 486 24.76 -7.31 4.80
C SER A 486 25.07 -8.32 3.69
N LEU A 487 25.57 -7.85 2.54
CA LEU A 487 26.06 -8.70 1.46
C LEU A 487 27.33 -9.48 1.88
N ASP A 488 28.26 -8.84 2.60
CA ASP A 488 29.45 -9.52 3.14
C ASP A 488 29.07 -10.67 4.10
N ASN A 489 28.07 -10.45 4.96
CA ASN A 489 27.54 -11.47 5.85
C ASN A 489 26.92 -12.62 5.05
N ALA A 490 26.12 -12.31 4.02
CA ALA A 490 25.52 -13.31 3.15
C ALA A 490 26.58 -14.19 2.45
N PHE A 491 27.67 -13.61 1.94
CA PHE A 491 28.79 -14.38 1.37
C PHE A 491 29.44 -15.31 2.41
N THR A 492 29.61 -14.83 3.63
CA THR A 492 30.17 -15.60 4.75
C THR A 492 29.28 -16.78 5.13
N TRP A 493 27.98 -16.55 5.28
CA TRP A 493 26.99 -17.61 5.60
C TRP A 493 26.86 -18.61 4.45
N ALA A 494 26.77 -18.12 3.22
CA ALA A 494 26.70 -18.96 2.04
C ALA A 494 27.92 -19.89 1.94
N GLN A 495 29.13 -19.39 2.19
CA GLN A 495 30.34 -20.21 2.21
C GLN A 495 30.29 -21.27 3.32
N LYS A 496 29.83 -20.90 4.53
CA LYS A 496 29.70 -21.83 5.66
C LYS A 496 28.77 -23.01 5.36
N TYR A 497 27.67 -22.76 4.64
CA TYR A 497 26.63 -23.75 4.35
C TYR A 497 26.70 -24.36 2.95
N GLY A 498 27.78 -24.08 2.19
CA GLY A 498 27.98 -24.62 0.85
C GLY A 498 27.01 -24.08 -0.21
N VAL A 499 26.40 -22.93 0.05
CA VAL A 499 25.47 -22.24 -0.86
C VAL A 499 26.24 -21.30 -1.78
N GLN A 500 25.93 -21.36 -3.06
CA GLN A 500 26.49 -20.48 -4.08
C GLN A 500 25.77 -19.12 -4.12
N VAL A 501 26.45 -18.05 -4.53
CA VAL A 501 25.89 -16.69 -4.60
C VAL A 501 25.92 -16.16 -6.03
N ILE A 502 24.76 -15.71 -6.50
CA ILE A 502 24.59 -14.88 -7.70
C ILE A 502 24.38 -13.44 -7.22
N ILE A 503 25.32 -12.55 -7.55
CA ILE A 503 25.12 -11.11 -7.34
C ILE A 503 24.28 -10.58 -8.48
N ASP A 504 23.13 -9.98 -8.17
CA ASP A 504 22.23 -9.43 -9.17
C ASP A 504 22.09 -7.92 -9.01
N LEU A 505 22.67 -7.15 -9.95
CA LEU A 505 22.48 -5.70 -9.99
C LEU A 505 21.03 -5.36 -10.38
N HIS A 506 20.19 -5.25 -9.37
CA HIS A 506 18.75 -5.13 -9.51
C HIS A 506 18.28 -3.73 -9.90
N ALA A 507 19.04 -2.71 -9.47
CA ALA A 507 18.70 -1.32 -9.69
C ALA A 507 19.92 -0.56 -10.19
N ALA A 508 19.81 0.01 -11.39
CA ALA A 508 20.84 0.87 -11.96
C ALA A 508 20.55 2.36 -11.70
N PRO A 509 21.59 3.23 -11.68
CA PRO A 509 21.41 4.67 -11.60
C PRO A 509 20.45 5.16 -12.70
N GLY A 510 19.45 5.94 -12.30
CA GLY A 510 18.45 6.46 -13.23
C GLY A 510 17.34 5.48 -13.65
N ALA A 511 17.29 4.27 -13.07
CA ALA A 511 16.29 3.22 -13.30
C ALA A 511 16.20 2.71 -14.75
N GLN A 512 16.31 1.40 -14.90
CA GLN A 512 16.27 0.69 -16.19
C GLN A 512 14.87 0.31 -16.65
N ASN A 513 13.88 0.33 -15.76
CA ASN A 513 12.50 -0.08 -16.10
C ASN A 513 11.39 0.77 -15.48
N GLY A 514 11.70 1.65 -14.52
CA GLY A 514 10.71 2.56 -13.95
C GLY A 514 9.72 1.88 -13.02
N TYR A 515 9.99 0.64 -12.60
CA TYR A 515 9.29 -0.03 -11.53
C TYR A 515 10.00 0.20 -10.19
N GLU A 516 9.26 0.08 -9.10
CA GLU A 516 9.73 0.31 -7.73
C GLU A 516 10.96 -0.53 -7.35
N HIS A 517 11.04 -1.78 -7.84
CA HIS A 517 12.19 -2.66 -7.59
C HIS A 517 13.49 -2.19 -8.28
N SER A 518 13.43 -1.22 -9.21
CA SER A 518 14.63 -0.56 -9.77
C SER A 518 15.10 0.66 -8.96
N GLY A 519 14.53 0.90 -7.79
CA GLY A 519 14.88 2.06 -6.94
C GLY A 519 14.51 3.40 -7.59
N THR A 520 13.56 3.40 -8.53
CA THR A 520 13.12 4.62 -9.21
C THR A 520 12.42 5.59 -8.26
N ARG A 521 12.68 6.88 -8.44
CA ARG A 521 11.99 7.93 -7.69
C ARG A 521 10.52 8.06 -8.07
N ASP A 522 10.22 8.02 -9.36
CA ASP A 522 8.90 8.37 -9.89
C ASP A 522 8.51 7.60 -11.17
N GLY A 523 9.19 6.49 -11.41
CA GLY A 523 9.00 5.64 -12.58
C GLY A 523 9.56 6.21 -13.87
N THR A 524 10.30 7.33 -13.82
CA THR A 524 11.05 7.79 -14.99
C THR A 524 12.27 6.90 -15.22
N ILE A 525 12.37 6.38 -16.43
CA ILE A 525 13.51 5.61 -16.93
C ILE A 525 14.49 6.58 -17.57
N ASN A 526 15.70 6.66 -17.06
CA ASN A 526 16.79 7.43 -17.67
C ASN A 526 18.00 6.58 -18.02
N TRP A 527 18.13 5.41 -17.40
CA TRP A 527 19.15 4.45 -17.77
C TRP A 527 18.90 3.94 -19.21
N GLY A 528 19.96 3.82 -20.00
CA GLY A 528 19.88 3.30 -21.37
C GLY A 528 19.41 4.30 -22.43
N LYS A 529 19.13 5.57 -22.08
CA LYS A 529 18.85 6.62 -23.08
C LYS A 529 20.13 7.00 -23.83
N SER A 530 20.03 7.14 -25.14
CA SER A 530 21.18 7.42 -26.03
C SER A 530 21.93 8.72 -25.70
N ASN A 531 21.24 9.71 -25.13
CA ASN A 531 21.81 10.98 -24.71
C ASN A 531 22.34 10.98 -23.26
N ASN A 532 22.36 9.82 -22.58
CA ASN A 532 22.74 9.71 -21.17
C ASN A 532 23.63 8.47 -20.92
N THR A 533 24.92 8.60 -21.23
CA THR A 533 25.91 7.54 -21.05
C THR A 533 26.49 7.44 -19.64
N ILE A 534 26.34 8.49 -18.81
CA ILE A 534 26.93 8.52 -17.46
C ILE A 534 26.35 7.42 -16.56
N TYR A 535 25.05 7.14 -16.66
CA TYR A 535 24.43 6.07 -15.88
C TYR A 535 24.97 4.69 -16.27
N ILE A 536 25.23 4.44 -17.55
CA ILE A 536 25.85 3.18 -18.02
C ILE A 536 27.26 3.05 -17.43
N GLN A 537 28.07 4.11 -17.47
CA GLN A 537 29.42 4.10 -16.91
C GLN A 537 29.43 3.85 -15.40
N GLN A 538 28.52 4.50 -14.66
CA GLN A 538 28.34 4.26 -13.23
C GLN A 538 27.91 2.82 -12.95
N THR A 539 27.02 2.25 -13.78
CA THR A 539 26.57 0.87 -13.65
C THR A 539 27.74 -0.11 -13.85
N VAL A 540 28.59 0.11 -14.86
CA VAL A 540 29.81 -0.71 -15.07
C VAL A 540 30.78 -0.58 -13.89
N ALA A 541 30.93 0.62 -13.31
CA ALA A 541 31.79 0.82 -12.14
C ALA A 541 31.28 0.05 -10.90
N VAL A 542 29.96 -0.07 -10.73
CA VAL A 542 29.36 -0.91 -9.67
C VAL A 542 29.70 -2.39 -9.90
N ILE A 543 29.60 -2.88 -11.14
CA ILE A 543 29.98 -4.27 -11.47
C ILE A 543 31.48 -4.53 -11.21
N ASP A 544 32.35 -3.61 -11.61
CA ASP A 544 33.80 -3.70 -11.34
C ASP A 544 34.08 -3.76 -9.83
N PHE A 545 33.43 -2.88 -9.04
CA PHE A 545 33.56 -2.84 -7.58
C PHE A 545 33.12 -4.14 -6.93
N LEU A 546 31.90 -4.63 -7.23
CA LEU A 546 31.35 -5.84 -6.62
C LEU A 546 32.18 -7.07 -7.01
N THR A 547 32.53 -7.20 -8.28
CA THR A 547 33.33 -8.35 -8.72
C THR A 547 34.72 -8.32 -8.09
N SER A 548 35.38 -7.15 -8.02
CA SER A 548 36.68 -7.03 -7.36
C SER A 548 36.64 -7.47 -5.89
N ARG A 549 35.56 -7.11 -5.17
CA ARG A 549 35.37 -7.46 -3.77
C ARG A 549 35.15 -8.97 -3.57
N TYR A 550 34.29 -9.58 -4.38
CA TYR A 550 33.81 -10.94 -4.14
C TYR A 550 34.50 -12.02 -4.99
N ALA A 551 35.34 -11.68 -5.96
CA ALA A 551 35.99 -12.65 -6.85
C ALA A 551 36.86 -13.70 -6.13
N LYS A 552 37.32 -13.41 -4.91
CA LYS A 552 38.11 -14.35 -4.09
C LYS A 552 37.25 -15.34 -3.29
N PHE A 553 35.95 -15.11 -3.19
CA PHE A 553 35.04 -16.02 -2.51
C PHE A 553 34.76 -17.23 -3.41
N PRO A 554 35.03 -18.47 -2.96
CA PRO A 554 34.87 -19.67 -3.78
C PRO A 554 33.40 -19.96 -4.13
N ASN A 555 32.47 -19.35 -3.40
CA ASN A 555 31.02 -19.43 -3.61
C ASN A 555 30.44 -18.30 -4.45
N LEU A 556 31.27 -17.46 -5.10
CA LEU A 556 30.77 -16.55 -6.16
C LEU A 556 30.49 -17.37 -7.43
N LEU A 557 29.22 -17.68 -7.67
CA LEU A 557 28.78 -18.44 -8.84
C LEU A 557 28.63 -17.55 -10.06
N ALA A 558 27.94 -16.42 -9.93
CA ALA A 558 27.67 -15.54 -11.05
C ALA A 558 27.51 -14.07 -10.66
N VAL A 559 27.70 -13.20 -11.66
CA VAL A 559 27.36 -11.78 -11.59
C VAL A 559 26.36 -11.48 -12.71
N GLU A 560 25.13 -11.16 -12.33
CA GLU A 560 24.10 -10.68 -13.24
C GLU A 560 24.22 -9.17 -13.42
N LEU A 561 24.40 -8.76 -14.67
CA LEU A 561 24.83 -7.41 -15.00
C LEU A 561 23.72 -6.38 -14.82
N LEU A 562 22.46 -6.73 -15.06
CA LEU A 562 21.32 -5.84 -14.87
C LEU A 562 20.01 -6.61 -14.92
N ASN A 563 19.17 -6.44 -13.93
CA ASN A 563 17.83 -7.00 -13.88
C ASN A 563 16.83 -6.22 -14.76
N GLU A 564 16.08 -6.92 -15.61
CA GLU A 564 14.82 -6.47 -16.23
C GLU A 564 14.83 -5.07 -16.90
N PRO A 565 15.75 -4.75 -17.84
CA PRO A 565 15.72 -3.49 -18.59
C PRO A 565 14.44 -3.36 -19.46
N LEU A 566 13.78 -2.20 -19.52
CA LEU A 566 12.48 -2.07 -20.22
C LEU A 566 12.60 -1.64 -21.70
N ALA A 567 11.99 -2.40 -22.60
CA ALA A 567 11.78 -2.03 -23.99
C ALA A 567 10.56 -1.09 -24.18
N PRO A 568 10.53 -0.24 -25.23
CA PRO A 568 11.62 0.05 -26.16
C PRO A 568 12.59 1.13 -25.65
N VAL A 569 12.39 1.65 -24.43
CA VAL A 569 13.19 2.78 -23.89
C VAL A 569 14.67 2.40 -23.81
N VAL A 570 14.98 1.21 -23.30
CA VAL A 570 16.29 0.59 -23.43
C VAL A 570 16.34 -0.13 -24.78
N THR A 571 17.21 0.32 -25.67
CA THR A 571 17.42 -0.33 -26.96
C THR A 571 18.34 -1.54 -26.84
N VAL A 572 18.15 -2.55 -27.68
CA VAL A 572 19.00 -3.76 -27.67
C VAL A 572 20.47 -3.43 -27.92
N ASP A 573 20.76 -2.43 -28.77
CA ASP A 573 22.13 -2.01 -29.07
C ASP A 573 22.82 -1.37 -27.87
N THR A 574 22.09 -0.53 -27.12
CA THR A 574 22.60 0.06 -25.89
C THR A 574 22.86 -1.02 -24.85
N LEU A 575 21.93 -1.97 -24.73
CA LEU A 575 22.05 -3.08 -23.80
C LEU A 575 23.23 -4.00 -24.13
N LYS A 576 23.43 -4.36 -25.42
CA LYS A 576 24.58 -5.17 -25.87
C LYS A 576 25.92 -4.49 -25.58
N LYS A 577 26.02 -3.18 -25.80
CA LYS A 577 27.23 -2.40 -25.47
C LYS A 577 27.49 -2.41 -23.96
N TYR A 578 26.46 -2.21 -23.15
CA TYR A 578 26.57 -2.30 -21.70
C TYR A 578 26.99 -3.70 -21.25
N TYR A 579 26.33 -4.76 -21.72
CA TYR A 579 26.64 -6.13 -21.34
C TYR A 579 28.04 -6.56 -21.75
N LYS A 580 28.56 -6.09 -22.89
CA LYS A 580 29.96 -6.31 -23.23
C LYS A 580 30.91 -5.60 -22.25
N ALA A 581 30.63 -4.36 -21.88
CA ALA A 581 31.45 -3.62 -20.92
C ALA A 581 31.39 -4.22 -19.51
N GLY A 582 30.21 -4.66 -19.06
CA GLY A 582 30.02 -5.36 -17.79
C GLY A 582 30.72 -6.73 -17.78
N TYR A 583 30.66 -7.48 -18.88
CA TYR A 583 31.43 -8.72 -19.04
C TYR A 583 32.94 -8.48 -18.88
N ASP A 584 33.48 -7.44 -19.52
CA ASP A 584 34.90 -7.09 -19.41
C ASP A 584 35.27 -6.68 -17.97
N ALA A 585 34.38 -5.96 -17.28
CA ALA A 585 34.56 -5.61 -15.87
C ALA A 585 34.58 -6.84 -14.96
N VAL A 586 33.71 -7.84 -15.20
CA VAL A 586 33.75 -9.10 -14.44
C VAL A 586 35.05 -9.86 -14.72
N ARG A 587 35.43 -10.00 -16.00
CA ARG A 587 36.61 -10.77 -16.43
C ARG A 587 37.93 -10.17 -15.97
N LYS A 588 37.97 -8.88 -15.64
CA LYS A 588 39.12 -8.24 -14.99
C LYS A 588 39.46 -8.86 -13.63
N HIS A 589 38.46 -9.36 -12.90
CA HIS A 589 38.64 -9.87 -11.53
C HIS A 589 38.35 -11.37 -11.38
N SER A 590 37.47 -11.94 -12.20
CA SER A 590 37.09 -13.36 -12.13
C SER A 590 37.07 -14.05 -13.50
N SER A 591 37.89 -15.10 -13.63
CA SER A 591 37.91 -15.98 -14.79
C SER A 591 36.89 -17.12 -14.73
N SER A 592 36.29 -17.38 -13.56
CA SER A 592 35.41 -18.53 -13.31
C SER A 592 33.94 -18.18 -13.08
N ALA A 593 33.63 -16.96 -12.65
CA ALA A 593 32.25 -16.56 -12.42
C ALA A 593 31.46 -16.49 -13.74
N TYR A 594 30.23 -17.00 -13.73
CA TYR A 594 29.31 -16.80 -14.85
C TYR A 594 28.89 -15.34 -14.94
N VAL A 595 28.73 -14.83 -16.16
CA VAL A 595 28.22 -13.48 -16.42
C VAL A 595 26.81 -13.60 -16.96
N MET A 596 25.82 -13.13 -16.20
CA MET A 596 24.41 -13.26 -16.56
C MET A 596 23.87 -11.98 -17.19
N MET A 597 23.05 -12.15 -18.21
CA MET A 597 22.44 -11.08 -19.00
C MET A 597 20.93 -11.29 -19.03
N ASN A 598 20.18 -10.39 -18.38
CA ASN A 598 18.73 -10.47 -18.35
C ASN A 598 18.11 -9.92 -19.65
N ASN A 599 17.04 -10.57 -20.12
CA ASN A 599 16.28 -10.08 -21.27
C ASN A 599 15.53 -8.77 -20.98
N ARG A 600 15.21 -8.01 -22.03
CA ARG A 600 14.39 -6.82 -21.85
C ARG A 600 12.95 -7.19 -21.50
N LEU A 601 12.30 -6.37 -20.68
CA LEU A 601 10.88 -6.44 -20.41
C LEU A 601 10.07 -5.79 -21.53
N LYS A 602 8.85 -6.32 -21.75
CA LYS A 602 7.82 -5.83 -22.69
C LYS A 602 8.24 -5.87 -24.16
N GLN A 603 7.26 -5.78 -25.04
CA GLN A 603 7.46 -5.74 -26.49
C GLN A 603 7.83 -4.32 -26.97
N PRO A 604 8.61 -4.17 -28.07
CA PRO A 604 9.20 -5.23 -28.89
C PRO A 604 10.46 -5.83 -28.26
N MET A 605 10.44 -7.15 -28.06
CA MET A 605 11.55 -7.95 -27.53
C MET A 605 11.45 -9.39 -28.05
N ASP A 606 12.57 -9.88 -28.58
CA ASP A 606 12.78 -11.29 -28.90
C ASP A 606 13.59 -11.94 -27.76
N PRO A 607 13.12 -13.02 -27.12
CA PRO A 607 13.84 -13.70 -26.04
C PRO A 607 15.26 -14.19 -26.41
N ARG A 608 15.60 -14.27 -27.70
CA ARG A 608 16.93 -14.63 -28.22
C ARG A 608 17.75 -13.43 -28.70
N GLU A 609 17.29 -12.20 -28.53
CA GLU A 609 17.95 -10.99 -29.07
C GLU A 609 19.40 -10.80 -28.58
N LEU A 610 19.74 -11.40 -27.43
CA LEU A 610 21.06 -11.40 -26.80
C LEU A 610 21.93 -12.61 -27.14
N PHE A 611 21.39 -13.66 -27.78
CA PHE A 611 22.13 -14.90 -28.05
C PHE A 611 23.40 -14.66 -28.87
N PRO A 612 23.39 -13.83 -29.94
CA PRO A 612 24.61 -13.56 -30.70
C PRO A 612 25.74 -12.97 -29.84
N LEU A 613 25.41 -12.15 -28.83
CA LEU A 613 26.40 -11.59 -27.93
C LEU A 613 26.86 -12.65 -26.91
N ALA A 614 25.91 -13.33 -26.26
CA ALA A 614 26.23 -14.30 -25.21
C ALA A 614 27.05 -15.48 -25.75
N SER A 615 26.70 -16.03 -26.91
CA SER A 615 27.45 -17.13 -27.55
C SER A 615 28.85 -16.75 -28.02
N ALA A 616 29.15 -15.46 -28.19
CA ALA A 616 30.48 -14.98 -28.55
C ALA A 616 31.42 -14.81 -27.34
N LEU A 617 30.92 -15.04 -26.12
CA LEU A 617 31.61 -14.83 -24.86
C LEU A 617 31.63 -16.11 -24.02
N GLN A 618 32.61 -16.26 -23.13
CA GLN A 618 32.78 -17.46 -22.32
C GLN A 618 32.05 -17.35 -20.98
N LEU A 619 31.46 -18.46 -20.51
CA LEU A 619 30.74 -18.55 -19.24
C LEU A 619 29.65 -17.47 -19.12
N THR A 620 28.86 -17.31 -20.18
CA THR A 620 27.69 -16.42 -20.20
C THR A 620 26.40 -17.20 -19.98
N VAL A 621 25.43 -16.53 -19.38
CA VAL A 621 24.08 -17.07 -19.14
C VAL A 621 23.07 -16.01 -19.55
N ILE A 622 22.02 -16.42 -20.24
CA ILE A 622 20.83 -15.59 -20.45
C ILE A 622 19.87 -15.84 -19.29
N ASP A 623 19.53 -14.79 -18.58
CA ASP A 623 18.50 -14.84 -17.54
C ASP A 623 17.14 -14.43 -18.12
N VAL A 624 16.11 -15.23 -17.81
CA VAL A 624 14.74 -15.06 -18.28
C VAL A 624 13.78 -15.12 -17.11
N HIS A 625 12.76 -14.26 -17.14
CA HIS A 625 11.73 -14.21 -16.10
C HIS A 625 10.37 -14.59 -16.67
N TYR A 626 9.71 -15.59 -16.07
CA TYR A 626 8.44 -16.14 -16.51
C TYR A 626 7.43 -16.19 -15.37
N TYR A 627 6.57 -15.18 -15.32
CA TYR A 627 5.46 -15.13 -14.36
C TYR A 627 4.16 -15.61 -14.99
N SER A 628 3.49 -16.59 -14.39
CA SER A 628 2.20 -17.07 -14.89
C SER A 628 1.01 -16.28 -14.34
N ILE A 629 1.16 -15.60 -13.20
CA ILE A 629 0.08 -14.87 -12.52
C ILE A 629 -0.58 -13.78 -13.38
N TYR A 630 0.16 -13.12 -14.26
CA TYR A 630 -0.39 -12.01 -15.07
C TYR A 630 -1.24 -12.48 -16.25
N ASP A 631 -1.07 -13.74 -16.66
CA ASP A 631 -1.74 -14.31 -17.84
C ASP A 631 -2.91 -15.23 -17.47
N VAL A 632 -3.02 -15.64 -16.19
CA VAL A 632 -3.97 -16.68 -15.75
C VAL A 632 -5.02 -16.19 -14.74
N ASN A 633 -5.08 -14.89 -14.42
CA ASN A 633 -5.94 -14.34 -13.36
C ASN A 633 -7.46 -14.58 -13.54
N SER A 634 -7.91 -15.03 -14.73
CA SER A 634 -9.31 -15.40 -15.00
C SER A 634 -9.49 -16.88 -15.37
N MET A 635 -8.46 -17.72 -15.20
CA MET A 635 -8.47 -19.13 -15.60
C MET A 635 -8.86 -20.06 -14.43
N SER A 636 -9.51 -21.18 -14.76
CA SER A 636 -9.68 -22.27 -13.79
C SER A 636 -8.33 -22.95 -13.51
N VAL A 637 -8.23 -23.71 -12.41
CA VAL A 637 -7.02 -24.47 -12.06
C VAL A 637 -6.54 -25.34 -13.23
N LYS A 638 -7.46 -26.03 -13.91
CA LYS A 638 -7.14 -26.87 -15.07
C LYS A 638 -6.56 -26.06 -16.22
N HIS A 639 -7.19 -24.94 -16.59
CA HIS A 639 -6.68 -24.07 -17.66
C HIS A 639 -5.32 -23.47 -17.32
N ASN A 640 -5.06 -23.16 -16.04
CA ASN A 640 -3.75 -22.71 -15.58
C ASN A 640 -2.69 -23.81 -15.78
N LEU A 641 -2.97 -25.05 -15.35
CA LEU A 641 -2.07 -26.18 -15.60
C LEU A 641 -1.79 -26.38 -17.09
N ASP A 642 -2.83 -26.35 -17.93
CA ASP A 642 -2.69 -26.51 -19.38
C ASP A 642 -1.81 -25.39 -19.98
N PHE A 643 -1.95 -24.15 -19.51
CA PHE A 643 -1.11 -23.02 -19.93
C PHE A 643 0.36 -23.23 -19.54
N ILE A 644 0.64 -23.71 -18.32
CA ILE A 644 2.01 -24.04 -17.92
C ILE A 644 2.59 -25.13 -18.83
N TYR A 645 1.87 -26.23 -19.00
CA TYR A 645 2.37 -27.39 -19.75
C TYR A 645 2.58 -27.10 -21.23
N HIS A 646 1.71 -26.32 -21.86
CA HIS A 646 1.75 -26.11 -23.31
C HIS A 646 2.43 -24.80 -23.70
N ASN A 647 2.17 -23.70 -22.99
CA ASN A 647 2.69 -22.39 -23.38
C ASN A 647 4.05 -22.14 -22.75
N ARG A 648 4.18 -22.23 -21.41
CA ARG A 648 5.46 -21.95 -20.73
C ARG A 648 6.55 -22.93 -21.12
N SER A 649 6.22 -24.22 -21.25
CA SER A 649 7.18 -25.21 -21.76
C SER A 649 7.71 -24.86 -23.16
N SER A 650 6.83 -24.35 -24.05
CA SER A 650 7.23 -23.97 -25.41
C SER A 650 8.11 -22.71 -25.43
N GLU A 651 7.80 -21.73 -24.60
CA GLU A 651 8.61 -20.53 -24.43
C GLU A 651 10.00 -20.85 -23.86
N LEU A 652 10.06 -21.73 -22.85
CA LEU A 652 11.33 -22.21 -22.32
C LEU A 652 12.12 -23.00 -23.35
N ALA A 653 11.49 -23.91 -24.08
CA ALA A 653 12.14 -24.65 -25.17
C ALA A 653 12.70 -23.73 -26.26
N TYR A 654 12.07 -22.57 -26.47
CA TYR A 654 12.59 -21.56 -27.37
C TYR A 654 13.90 -20.97 -26.84
N VAL A 655 14.07 -20.67 -25.56
CA VAL A 655 15.34 -20.13 -25.06
C VAL A 655 16.39 -21.22 -24.74
N THR A 656 15.98 -22.43 -24.37
CA THR A 656 16.91 -23.53 -24.07
C THR A 656 17.28 -24.31 -25.34
N THR A 657 18.38 -23.91 -26.00
CA THR A 657 18.85 -24.57 -27.24
C THR A 657 20.19 -25.28 -27.01
N SER A 658 20.39 -26.44 -27.66
CA SER A 658 21.58 -27.29 -27.46
C SER A 658 22.90 -26.63 -27.87
N ASN A 659 22.86 -25.66 -28.78
CA ASN A 659 24.02 -24.91 -29.28
C ASN A 659 23.97 -23.42 -28.89
N GLY A 660 23.10 -23.05 -27.96
CA GLY A 660 22.94 -21.68 -27.48
C GLY A 660 23.78 -21.37 -26.23
N PRO A 661 23.74 -20.13 -25.73
CA PRO A 661 24.27 -19.83 -24.41
C PRO A 661 23.47 -20.60 -23.33
N LEU A 662 24.05 -20.74 -22.14
CA LEU A 662 23.31 -21.26 -21.00
C LEU A 662 22.11 -20.35 -20.73
N THR A 663 20.99 -20.93 -20.29
CA THR A 663 19.80 -20.19 -19.90
C THR A 663 19.46 -20.50 -18.44
N PHE A 664 19.07 -19.49 -17.69
CA PHE A 664 18.63 -19.60 -16.31
C PHE A 664 17.27 -18.91 -16.16
N VAL A 665 16.34 -19.55 -15.45
CA VAL A 665 15.05 -18.94 -15.10
C VAL A 665 15.21 -18.28 -13.73
N GLY A 666 15.56 -17.01 -13.71
CA GLY A 666 15.85 -16.29 -12.46
C GLY A 666 14.62 -15.86 -11.68
N LYS A 667 13.45 -15.73 -12.33
CA LYS A 667 12.17 -15.40 -11.70
C LYS A 667 10.96 -15.98 -12.41
#